data_AF-A0A352S7J9-F1
#
_entry.id   AF-A0A352S7J9-F1
#
_cell.length_a   1.000
_cell.length_b   1.000
_cell.length_c   1.000
_cell.angle_alpha   90.00
_cell.angle_beta   90.00
_cell.angle_gamma   90.00
#
_symmetry.space_group_name_H-M   'P 1'
#
loop_
_entity.id
_entity.type
_entity.pdbx_description
1 polymer ?
#
loop_
_entity_poly.entity_id
_entity_poly.type
_entity_poly.pdbx_seq_one_letter_code
_entity_poly.pdbx_strand_id
1 'polypeptide(L)'
;MFASNIAETGGFVKSRPDLENPDLQLHFSTTLGDSKKRNVHGYCLHACVLRPYSRGQVRLASADTRVSPSIDQNLLSDARDMETLVAGVRIARRILAQPSLATLGGAAHNYGHLRLDGSDDAAVREWIREQADIIFHPVGTCRMGSDAESVVDSELRVRGVEGLRVADASIMPTVIGGNTNGPAIMIGEKAADLVRGIRRADAASFRQAVAETGSQPPAQRVPAGAALQSAASQRSATRNRWMTLATAAALAVASGAQTVHAAEQPKPASAMTTAANAALLQQLPFNDRKDYEEASRGLVSPFTGEILNADGKSIRSASAYAFESAAKNPDSVNPSLWRMAQLNSNAGLFKVADHIFQVRGMDLANMTIIEGDRGIIVVDPLMYTETAKAALTLYYANRPRKPVVAVIYTHSHVDHFGGVRGVIDEADVKSGKVAIYAPAGFMQEAVSENVFAGTAMFRRAMYQAAAAVPRNEYGQVDTGIGKSNMAGGTISLIAPTVTISKPYETRRIAGVDFEFQFTPGTEAPAEMNFYLPQMRALCMAENATRTMHNILTPRGALVRDPKAWGKFLDESLVRYGDRTDVLLAQHNWPTWGGERIRTLLADQRDMYTYLNDRTLHLLNQGLTPMQIAEAMQKLPGDLEKKWYARGYYGSLSFNSRAVYQRYLGFYDANPANLNPLEPEAAGRRYVEAMGGSDKVLGMMRDAIAKGDYRWAAEIGNRLVFADPQNQEARNAQADALEQLGYQTENSLWRNMYLTGALELRNGPRSNSTRQAEDLVRALAPSMFFDYMGVRLDSDKAVGHDMVLNWVFSDLGQPFALTLRNGVLTYREGMRHEKPDATVTMTKSTLDRISLRQITLPEAMRNGEIRIEGDGHKLAELMGLMTTFDPSFNIVMPLAKH
;
A
#
# COMPACT_ATOMS: atom_id res chain seq x y z
N MET A 1 -12.64 -15.66 4.01
CA MET A 1 -12.32 -15.39 5.44
C MET A 1 -11.45 -14.13 5.53
N PHE A 2 -11.87 -13.02 4.91
CA PHE A 2 -11.05 -11.79 4.79
C PHE A 2 -11.66 -10.56 5.52
N ALA A 3 -12.76 -10.76 6.27
CA ALA A 3 -13.43 -9.72 7.05
C ALA A 3 -13.97 -10.20 8.42
N SER A 4 -13.65 -11.45 8.81
CA SER A 4 -14.11 -12.06 10.06
C SER A 4 -13.04 -11.88 11.13
N ASN A 5 -13.43 -11.48 12.34
CA ASN A 5 -12.56 -11.41 13.51
C ASN A 5 -12.32 -12.80 14.15
N ILE A 6 -12.78 -13.88 13.47
CA ILE A 6 -12.79 -15.28 13.88
C ILE A 6 -13.68 -15.55 15.09
N ALA A 7 -13.45 -14.84 16.21
CA ALA A 7 -14.30 -14.86 17.40
C ALA A 7 -15.46 -13.85 17.25
N GLU A 8 -16.51 -14.29 16.56
CA GLU A 8 -17.65 -13.45 16.16
C GLU A 8 -18.52 -12.99 17.34
N THR A 9 -18.58 -13.80 18.41
CA THR A 9 -19.38 -13.48 19.60
C THR A 9 -18.85 -14.19 20.84
N GLY A 10 -19.31 -13.76 22.01
CA GLY A 10 -18.91 -14.34 23.28
C GLY A 10 -19.91 -14.07 24.40
N GLY A 11 -19.67 -14.64 25.56
CA GLY A 11 -20.57 -14.47 26.71
C GLY A 11 -19.88 -14.71 28.03
N PHE A 12 -20.25 -13.94 29.04
CA PHE A 12 -19.81 -14.13 30.42
C PHE A 12 -20.88 -14.95 31.16
N VAL A 13 -20.49 -16.12 31.66
CA VAL A 13 -21.42 -17.04 32.34
C VAL A 13 -20.86 -17.47 33.69
N LYS A 14 -21.78 -17.86 34.58
CA LYS A 14 -21.44 -18.47 35.86
C LYS A 14 -21.39 -19.99 35.68
N SER A 15 -20.31 -20.62 36.09
CA SER A 15 -20.19 -22.09 36.11
C SER A 15 -21.17 -22.71 37.12
N ARG A 16 -21.51 -21.97 38.17
CA ARG A 16 -22.54 -22.31 39.17
C ARG A 16 -23.44 -21.12 39.49
N PRO A 17 -24.74 -21.33 39.74
CA PRO A 17 -25.71 -20.25 39.91
C PRO A 17 -25.46 -19.38 41.16
N ASP A 18 -24.82 -19.92 42.19
CA ASP A 18 -24.51 -19.27 43.47
C ASP A 18 -23.33 -18.30 43.41
N LEU A 19 -22.55 -18.28 42.33
CA LEU A 19 -21.44 -17.35 42.17
C LEU A 19 -21.96 -15.90 42.08
N GLU A 20 -21.28 -14.96 42.72
CA GLU A 20 -21.64 -13.54 42.65
C GLU A 20 -21.47 -13.00 41.21
N ASN A 21 -20.32 -13.28 40.60
CA ASN A 21 -19.92 -12.79 39.28
C ASN A 21 -19.64 -13.94 38.32
N PRO A 22 -19.77 -13.74 36.99
CA PRO A 22 -19.30 -14.69 35.99
C PRO A 22 -17.83 -15.04 36.19
N ASP A 23 -17.53 -16.33 36.11
CA ASP A 23 -16.18 -16.92 36.24
C ASP A 23 -15.71 -17.60 34.94
N LEU A 24 -16.59 -17.73 33.96
CA LEU A 24 -16.31 -18.22 32.61
C LEU A 24 -16.58 -17.16 31.55
N GLN A 25 -15.68 -17.10 30.56
CA GLN A 25 -15.92 -16.41 29.30
C GLN A 25 -15.98 -17.41 28.15
N LEU A 26 -17.02 -17.31 27.35
CA LEU A 26 -17.23 -18.11 26.15
C LEU A 26 -16.80 -17.31 24.92
N HIS A 27 -16.10 -17.96 23.98
CA HIS A 27 -15.70 -17.38 22.70
C HIS A 27 -16.21 -18.29 21.57
N PHE A 28 -17.20 -17.81 20.82
CA PHE A 28 -17.73 -18.52 19.66
C PHE A 28 -16.94 -18.13 18.42
N SER A 29 -16.41 -19.13 17.73
CA SER A 29 -15.65 -18.94 16.51
C SER A 29 -16.29 -19.67 15.34
N THR A 30 -16.32 -19.04 14.17
CA THR A 30 -16.86 -19.62 12.92
C THR A 30 -15.82 -20.49 12.19
N THR A 31 -14.91 -21.10 12.94
CA THR A 31 -13.89 -22.04 12.48
C THR A 31 -13.77 -23.17 13.49
N LEU A 32 -13.26 -24.33 13.07
CA LEU A 32 -12.87 -25.38 14.02
C LEU A 32 -11.62 -24.95 14.80
N GLY A 33 -11.61 -25.23 16.11
CA GLY A 33 -10.44 -25.02 16.98
C GLY A 33 -9.30 -26.02 16.75
N ASP A 34 -9.48 -27.02 15.87
CA ASP A 34 -8.45 -28.00 15.51
C ASP A 34 -7.55 -27.44 14.40
N SER A 35 -6.30 -27.16 14.76
CA SER A 35 -5.29 -26.59 13.85
C SER A 35 -5.00 -27.48 12.63
N LYS A 36 -5.26 -28.80 12.70
CA LYS A 36 -5.08 -29.75 11.60
C LYS A 36 -6.28 -29.80 10.64
N LYS A 37 -7.37 -29.09 10.94
CA LYS A 37 -8.64 -29.10 10.18
C LYS A 37 -9.08 -27.71 9.72
N ARG A 38 -8.13 -26.80 9.52
CA ARG A 38 -8.37 -25.42 9.03
C ARG A 38 -9.11 -25.34 7.67
N ASN A 39 -9.14 -26.42 6.90
CA ASN A 39 -9.84 -26.52 5.61
C ASN A 39 -11.27 -27.09 5.71
N VAL A 40 -11.77 -27.31 6.92
CA VAL A 40 -13.11 -27.88 7.15
C VAL A 40 -14.04 -26.79 7.68
N HIS A 41 -15.20 -26.63 7.05
CA HIS A 41 -16.24 -25.74 7.56
C HIS A 41 -16.77 -26.26 8.90
N GLY A 42 -16.79 -25.39 9.91
CA GLY A 42 -17.31 -25.71 11.22
C GLY A 42 -17.21 -24.52 12.14
N TYR A 43 -17.72 -24.68 13.36
CA TYR A 43 -17.69 -23.67 14.40
C TYR A 43 -17.24 -24.33 15.71
N CYS A 44 -16.70 -23.54 16.63
CA CYS A 44 -16.36 -23.98 17.97
C CYS A 44 -16.77 -22.94 19.00
N LEU A 45 -16.83 -23.38 20.25
CA LEU A 45 -17.12 -22.53 21.40
C LEU A 45 -16.10 -22.85 22.49
N HIS A 46 -15.16 -21.93 22.71
CA HIS A 46 -14.13 -22.06 23.74
C HIS A 46 -14.68 -21.57 25.08
N ALA A 47 -14.34 -22.27 26.17
CA ALA A 47 -14.61 -21.84 27.54
C ALA A 47 -13.30 -21.46 28.23
N CYS A 48 -13.22 -20.23 28.72
CA CYS A 48 -12.04 -19.67 29.39
C CYS A 48 -12.37 -19.37 30.86
N VAL A 49 -11.51 -19.84 31.77
CA VAL A 49 -11.59 -19.51 33.20
C VAL A 49 -11.00 -18.11 33.41
N LEU A 50 -11.82 -17.19 33.90
CA LEU A 50 -11.47 -15.77 34.00
C LEU A 50 -10.56 -15.42 35.19
N ARG A 51 -10.67 -16.19 36.27
CA ARG A 51 -9.92 -15.96 37.51
C ARG A 51 -9.38 -17.30 38.01
N PRO A 52 -8.42 -17.90 37.28
CA PRO A 52 -7.89 -19.20 37.64
C PRO A 52 -7.25 -19.15 39.03
N TYR A 53 -7.31 -20.26 39.76
CA TYR A 53 -6.64 -20.45 41.05
C TYR A 53 -5.21 -20.95 40.88
N SER A 54 -4.94 -21.70 39.80
CA SER A 54 -3.61 -22.14 39.41
C SER A 54 -2.66 -20.96 39.28
N ARG A 55 -1.41 -21.14 39.74
CA ARG A 55 -0.37 -20.12 39.69
C ARG A 55 0.90 -20.72 39.09
N GLY A 56 1.34 -20.10 38.00
CA GLY A 56 2.62 -20.36 37.36
C GLY A 56 3.76 -19.57 38.00
N GLN A 57 4.95 -19.74 37.46
CA GLN A 57 6.16 -19.05 37.87
C GLN A 57 6.96 -18.58 36.64
N VAL A 58 7.57 -17.41 36.77
CA VAL A 58 8.57 -16.89 35.84
C VAL A 58 9.88 -16.77 36.60
N ARG A 59 10.93 -17.43 36.10
CA ARG A 59 12.26 -17.42 36.70
C ARG A 59 13.28 -16.97 35.67
N LEU A 60 14.28 -16.21 36.11
CA LEU A 60 15.44 -15.94 35.28
C LEU A 60 16.18 -17.27 35.03
N ALA A 61 16.38 -17.62 33.76
CA ALA A 61 17.17 -18.79 33.39
C ALA A 61 18.68 -18.48 33.43
N SER A 62 19.05 -17.20 33.40
CA SER A 62 20.42 -16.70 33.46
C SER A 62 20.43 -15.28 33.99
N ALA A 63 21.58 -14.82 34.49
CA ALA A 63 21.82 -13.41 34.75
C ALA A 63 22.02 -12.58 33.46
N ASP A 64 22.25 -13.24 32.32
CA ASP A 64 22.27 -12.60 31.00
C ASP A 64 20.84 -12.30 30.55
N THR A 65 20.51 -11.01 30.45
CA THR A 65 19.17 -10.51 30.09
C THR A 65 18.74 -10.86 28.67
N ARG A 66 19.65 -11.39 27.83
CA ARG A 66 19.34 -11.87 26.47
C ARG A 66 18.81 -13.30 26.46
N VAL A 67 18.98 -14.04 27.56
CA VAL A 67 18.46 -15.39 27.71
C VAL A 67 17.01 -15.29 28.15
N SER A 68 16.10 -15.89 27.37
CA SER A 68 14.67 -15.91 27.71
C SER A 68 14.44 -16.50 29.11
N PRO A 69 13.52 -15.93 29.90
CA PRO A 69 13.18 -16.48 31.20
C PRO A 69 12.53 -17.87 31.06
N SER A 70 12.70 -18.71 32.09
CA SER A 70 11.94 -19.94 32.22
C SER A 70 10.53 -19.61 32.70
N ILE A 71 9.53 -20.06 31.95
CA ILE A 71 8.11 -19.83 32.24
C ILE A 71 7.44 -21.19 32.41
N ASP A 72 6.92 -21.44 33.60
CA ASP A 72 6.02 -22.56 33.89
C ASP A 72 4.65 -21.99 34.22
N GLN A 73 3.66 -22.24 33.38
CA GLN A 73 2.31 -21.73 33.58
C GLN A 73 1.54 -22.51 34.65
N ASN A 74 1.97 -23.75 34.93
CA ASN A 74 1.39 -24.64 35.94
C ASN A 74 -0.16 -24.73 35.86
N LEU A 75 -0.67 -24.81 34.62
CA LEU A 75 -2.11 -24.83 34.34
C LEU A 75 -2.76 -26.05 35.01
N LEU A 76 -3.96 -25.86 35.54
CA LEU A 76 -4.77 -26.92 36.17
C LEU A 76 -4.12 -27.56 37.41
N SER A 77 -3.14 -26.89 38.02
CA SER A 77 -2.55 -27.31 39.30
C SER A 77 -3.53 -27.23 40.46
N ASP A 78 -4.54 -26.37 40.36
CA ASP A 78 -5.66 -26.32 41.28
C ASP A 78 -6.90 -27.01 40.72
N ALA A 79 -7.43 -27.97 41.45
CA ALA A 79 -8.59 -28.76 41.04
C ALA A 79 -9.84 -27.90 40.74
N ARG A 80 -9.97 -26.72 41.35
CA ARG A 80 -11.11 -25.81 41.11
C ARG A 80 -11.15 -25.30 39.67
N ASP A 81 -9.99 -25.11 39.04
CA ASP A 81 -9.94 -24.67 37.64
C ASP A 81 -10.43 -25.78 36.70
N MET A 82 -10.05 -27.03 36.99
CA MET A 82 -10.54 -28.19 36.27
C MET A 82 -12.06 -28.33 36.38
N GLU A 83 -12.62 -28.24 37.59
CA GLU A 83 -14.07 -28.34 37.78
C GLU A 83 -14.83 -27.20 37.09
N THR A 84 -14.24 -26.00 37.05
CA THR A 84 -14.80 -24.84 36.33
C THR A 84 -14.81 -25.08 34.82
N LEU A 85 -13.76 -25.67 34.25
CA LEU A 85 -13.70 -26.05 32.84
C LEU A 85 -14.68 -27.17 32.50
N VAL A 86 -14.82 -28.19 33.34
CA VAL A 86 -15.82 -29.27 33.16
C VAL A 86 -17.23 -28.67 33.07
N ALA A 87 -17.57 -27.74 33.96
CA ALA A 87 -18.84 -27.00 33.89
C ALA A 87 -18.95 -26.17 32.61
N GLY A 88 -17.88 -25.49 32.20
CA GLY A 88 -17.82 -24.71 30.96
C GLY A 88 -18.07 -25.55 29.69
N VAL A 89 -17.48 -26.75 29.60
CA VAL A 89 -17.70 -27.69 28.49
C VAL A 89 -19.16 -28.13 28.42
N ARG A 90 -19.79 -28.42 29.57
CA ARG A 90 -21.23 -28.76 29.64
C ARG A 90 -22.11 -27.61 29.19
N ILE A 91 -21.80 -26.38 29.60
CA ILE A 91 -22.51 -25.17 29.17
C ILE A 91 -22.35 -24.98 27.65
N ALA A 92 -21.13 -25.10 27.13
CA ALA A 92 -20.85 -24.97 25.71
C ALA A 92 -21.61 -26.02 24.89
N ARG A 93 -21.63 -27.29 25.33
CA ARG A 93 -22.41 -28.36 24.69
C ARG A 93 -23.88 -28.04 24.63
N ARG A 94 -24.46 -27.57 25.73
CA ARG A 94 -25.87 -27.19 25.80
C ARG A 94 -26.20 -26.03 24.85
N ILE A 95 -25.31 -25.05 24.71
CA ILE A 95 -25.47 -23.93 23.77
C ILE A 95 -25.39 -24.44 22.32
N LEU A 96 -24.37 -25.24 21.99
CA LEU A 96 -24.19 -25.79 20.64
C LEU A 96 -25.31 -26.77 20.24
N ALA A 97 -26.00 -27.39 21.21
CA ALA A 97 -27.14 -28.27 20.97
C ALA A 97 -28.48 -27.53 20.83
N GLN A 98 -28.52 -26.19 20.90
CA GLN A 98 -29.77 -25.45 20.75
C GLN A 98 -30.35 -25.60 19.32
N PRO A 99 -31.68 -25.63 19.16
CA PRO A 99 -32.33 -25.83 17.85
C PRO A 99 -31.85 -24.87 16.76
N SER A 100 -31.53 -23.62 17.12
CA SER A 100 -31.03 -22.60 16.18
C SER A 100 -29.67 -22.94 15.55
N LEU A 101 -28.84 -23.73 16.22
CA LEU A 101 -27.55 -24.21 15.70
C LEU A 101 -27.65 -25.63 15.11
N ALA A 102 -28.61 -26.43 15.58
CA ALA A 102 -28.87 -27.77 15.04
C ALA A 102 -29.26 -27.75 13.55
N THR A 103 -29.90 -26.67 13.08
CA THR A 103 -30.22 -26.48 11.65
C THR A 103 -29.01 -26.46 10.72
N LEU A 104 -27.81 -26.19 11.26
CA LEU A 104 -26.57 -26.15 10.49
C LEU A 104 -26.02 -27.54 10.15
N GLY A 105 -26.61 -28.62 10.67
CA GLY A 105 -26.31 -30.01 10.27
C GLY A 105 -24.92 -30.52 10.64
N GLY A 106 -24.20 -29.85 11.55
CA GLY A 106 -22.84 -30.22 11.96
C GLY A 106 -22.80 -31.41 12.92
N ALA A 107 -21.78 -32.26 12.77
CA ALA A 107 -21.47 -33.33 13.73
C ALA A 107 -20.36 -32.88 14.69
N ALA A 108 -20.33 -33.44 15.90
CA ALA A 108 -19.27 -33.17 16.87
C ALA A 108 -17.92 -33.66 16.34
N HIS A 109 -16.94 -32.76 16.28
CA HIS A 109 -15.57 -33.04 15.83
C HIS A 109 -14.67 -33.38 17.03
N ASN A 110 -13.88 -34.46 16.96
CA ASN A 110 -12.89 -34.92 17.96
C ASN A 110 -13.37 -35.29 19.39
N TYR A 111 -14.63 -35.01 19.79
CA TYR A 111 -15.11 -35.33 21.15
C TYR A 111 -16.56 -35.83 21.20
N GLY A 112 -17.13 -36.26 20.07
CA GLY A 112 -18.51 -36.75 20.00
C GLY A 112 -18.80 -38.00 20.83
N HIS A 113 -17.77 -38.72 21.27
CA HIS A 113 -17.87 -39.92 22.09
C HIS A 113 -17.99 -39.64 23.60
N LEU A 114 -17.62 -38.43 24.06
CA LEU A 114 -17.63 -38.09 25.48
C LEU A 114 -19.06 -37.88 26.01
N ARG A 115 -19.37 -38.46 27.16
CA ARG A 115 -20.68 -38.28 27.83
C ARG A 115 -20.62 -37.16 28.85
N LEU A 116 -21.27 -36.04 28.54
CA LEU A 116 -21.25 -34.82 29.37
C LEU A 116 -22.39 -34.76 30.42
N ASP A 117 -23.09 -35.88 30.64
CA ASP A 117 -24.19 -36.05 31.61
C ASP A 117 -23.71 -36.33 33.05
N GLY A 118 -22.38 -36.38 33.27
CA GLY A 118 -21.77 -36.72 34.56
C GLY A 118 -21.30 -38.18 34.66
N SER A 119 -21.69 -39.05 33.72
CA SER A 119 -21.32 -40.47 33.75
C SER A 119 -19.89 -40.78 33.31
N ASP A 120 -19.21 -39.80 32.69
CA ASP A 120 -17.89 -39.98 32.07
C ASP A 120 -16.93 -38.81 32.41
N ASP A 121 -17.07 -38.23 33.61
CA ASP A 121 -16.29 -37.06 34.00
C ASP A 121 -14.77 -37.33 34.06
N ALA A 122 -14.35 -38.58 34.22
CA ALA A 122 -12.94 -38.95 34.15
C ALA A 122 -12.37 -38.72 32.75
N ALA A 123 -13.02 -39.22 31.70
CA ALA A 123 -12.59 -39.01 30.32
C ALA A 123 -12.68 -37.53 29.91
N VAL A 124 -13.70 -36.82 30.40
CA VAL A 124 -13.83 -35.37 30.16
C VAL A 124 -12.64 -34.60 30.77
N ARG A 125 -12.21 -34.95 31.99
CA ARG A 125 -11.04 -34.30 32.62
C ARG A 125 -9.74 -34.61 31.88
N GLU A 126 -9.52 -35.85 31.44
CA GLU A 126 -8.35 -36.20 30.62
C GLU A 126 -8.35 -35.43 29.30
N TRP A 127 -9.49 -35.36 28.62
CA TRP A 127 -9.64 -34.58 27.40
C TRP A 127 -9.35 -33.09 27.63
N ILE A 128 -9.83 -32.50 28.74
CA ILE A 128 -9.47 -31.12 29.11
C ILE A 128 -7.96 -30.98 29.30
N ARG A 129 -7.27 -31.93 29.94
CA ARG A 129 -5.80 -31.86 30.08
C ARG A 129 -5.08 -31.90 28.74
N GLU A 130 -5.57 -32.69 27.79
CA GLU A 130 -4.98 -32.79 26.45
C GLU A 130 -5.24 -31.57 25.58
N GLN A 131 -6.36 -30.86 25.79
CA GLN A 131 -6.81 -29.78 24.91
C GLN A 131 -6.73 -28.38 25.51
N ALA A 132 -6.53 -28.25 26.83
CA ALA A 132 -6.46 -26.96 27.49
C ALA A 132 -5.27 -26.15 26.95
N ASP A 133 -5.56 -24.91 26.58
CA ASP A 133 -4.59 -23.93 26.11
C ASP A 133 -4.97 -22.56 26.68
N ILE A 134 -4.09 -21.59 26.53
CA ILE A 134 -4.29 -20.21 26.96
C ILE A 134 -4.82 -19.34 25.82
N ILE A 135 -5.50 -18.26 26.18
CA ILE A 135 -5.87 -17.19 25.24
C ILE A 135 -4.74 -16.14 25.06
N PHE A 136 -3.49 -16.52 25.34
CA PHE A 136 -2.27 -15.71 25.18
C PHE A 136 -2.29 -14.30 25.80
N HIS A 137 -2.98 -14.13 26.94
CA HIS A 137 -3.04 -12.87 27.69
C HIS A 137 -2.37 -12.99 29.09
N PRO A 138 -1.04 -13.13 29.16
CA PRO A 138 -0.34 -13.29 30.45
C PRO A 138 -0.41 -12.00 31.28
N VAL A 139 -0.55 -12.14 32.60
CA VAL A 139 -0.59 -11.04 33.58
C VAL A 139 0.15 -11.45 34.86
N GLY A 140 0.39 -10.49 35.76
CA GLY A 140 0.79 -10.78 37.14
C GLY A 140 2.27 -11.14 37.36
N THR A 141 3.13 -10.96 36.36
CA THR A 141 4.58 -11.24 36.47
C THR A 141 5.35 -10.23 37.32
N CYS A 142 4.76 -9.06 37.63
CA CYS A 142 5.33 -7.98 38.44
C CYS A 142 4.29 -7.44 39.46
N ARG A 143 3.61 -8.35 40.17
CA ARG A 143 2.45 -8.03 41.03
C ARG A 143 2.64 -6.78 41.90
N MET A 144 1.63 -5.92 41.85
CA MET A 144 1.42 -4.79 42.77
C MET A 144 0.99 -5.27 44.16
N GLY A 145 1.46 -4.61 45.21
CA GLY A 145 1.03 -4.92 46.59
C GLY A 145 1.61 -3.98 47.64
N SER A 146 1.07 -4.07 48.85
CA SER A 146 1.61 -3.39 50.03
C SER A 146 2.61 -4.24 50.81
N ASP A 147 2.73 -5.53 50.47
CA ASP A 147 3.64 -6.50 51.09
C ASP A 147 5.05 -6.49 50.47
N ALA A 148 6.02 -7.06 51.19
CA ALA A 148 7.43 -7.10 50.77
C ALA A 148 7.69 -7.96 49.52
N GLU A 149 6.79 -8.89 49.21
CA GLU A 149 6.87 -9.80 48.05
C GLU A 149 6.28 -9.17 46.77
N SER A 150 5.85 -7.90 46.82
CA SER A 150 5.35 -7.17 45.65
C SER A 150 6.50 -6.52 44.88
N VAL A 151 6.41 -6.51 43.54
CA VAL A 151 7.42 -5.86 42.69
C VAL A 151 7.19 -4.35 42.61
N VAL A 152 5.91 -3.93 42.60
CA VAL A 152 5.52 -2.52 42.62
C VAL A 152 4.59 -2.18 43.78
N ASP A 153 4.68 -0.94 44.27
CA ASP A 153 3.75 -0.42 45.28
C ASP A 153 2.41 0.05 44.66
N SER A 154 1.47 0.52 45.49
CA SER A 154 0.17 1.01 45.04
C SER A 154 0.24 2.31 44.21
N GLU A 155 1.41 2.93 44.11
CA GLU A 155 1.70 4.07 43.23
C GLU A 155 2.51 3.65 41.98
N LEU A 156 2.54 2.34 41.72
CA LEU A 156 3.18 1.68 40.59
C LEU A 156 4.71 1.79 40.56
N ARG A 157 5.33 2.21 41.66
CA ARG A 157 6.79 2.38 41.75
C ARG A 157 7.46 1.03 41.97
N VAL A 158 8.52 0.78 41.23
CA VAL A 158 9.33 -0.44 41.40
C VAL A 158 10.08 -0.36 42.72
N ARG A 159 9.90 -1.38 43.56
CA ARG A 159 10.59 -1.43 44.85
C ARG A 159 12.08 -1.65 44.64
N GLY A 160 12.90 -0.85 45.31
CA GLY A 160 14.36 -0.91 45.20
C GLY A 160 14.96 -0.23 43.95
N VAL A 161 14.15 0.40 43.10
CA VAL A 161 14.62 1.14 41.92
C VAL A 161 14.02 2.54 41.90
N GLU A 162 14.88 3.55 42.04
CA GLU A 162 14.44 4.95 42.03
C GLU A 162 14.02 5.39 40.62
N GLY A 163 12.97 6.20 40.53
CA GLY A 163 12.53 6.81 39.28
C GLY A 163 11.80 5.87 38.30
N LEU A 164 11.55 4.60 38.66
CA LEU A 164 10.90 3.63 37.78
C LEU A 164 9.47 3.29 38.23
N ARG A 165 8.53 3.30 37.28
CA ARG A 165 7.16 2.79 37.45
C ARG A 165 6.82 1.78 36.36
N VAL A 166 5.95 0.82 36.66
CA VAL A 166 5.44 -0.16 35.68
C VAL A 166 3.95 0.08 35.43
N ALA A 167 3.60 0.36 34.17
CA ALA A 167 2.23 0.57 33.72
C ALA A 167 1.84 -0.50 32.69
N ASP A 168 1.79 -1.75 33.15
CA ASP A 168 1.61 -2.94 32.31
C ASP A 168 0.74 -3.99 33.02
N ALA A 169 0.10 -4.91 32.30
CA ALA A 169 -0.75 -5.93 32.92
C ALA A 169 0.00 -6.89 33.86
N SER A 170 1.33 -6.96 33.76
CA SER A 170 2.20 -7.63 34.74
C SER A 170 1.97 -7.20 36.18
N ILE A 171 1.51 -5.96 36.44
CA ILE A 171 1.28 -5.49 37.81
C ILE A 171 0.02 -6.06 38.46
N MET A 172 -0.89 -6.65 37.67
CA MET A 172 -2.16 -7.13 38.19
C MET A 172 -1.94 -8.26 39.20
N PRO A 173 -2.37 -8.11 40.47
CA PRO A 173 -2.18 -9.17 41.48
C PRO A 173 -2.91 -10.47 41.14
N THR A 174 -4.05 -10.32 40.48
CA THR A 174 -4.88 -11.40 39.96
C THR A 174 -5.48 -10.93 38.64
N VAL A 175 -5.69 -11.86 37.71
CA VAL A 175 -6.39 -11.58 36.45
C VAL A 175 -7.73 -10.92 36.74
N ILE A 176 -8.00 -9.79 36.09
CA ILE A 176 -9.31 -9.16 36.11
C ILE A 176 -10.22 -9.94 35.17
N GLY A 177 -11.43 -10.29 35.63
CA GLY A 177 -12.36 -11.10 34.85
C GLY A 177 -12.89 -10.36 33.62
N GLY A 178 -12.21 -10.50 32.49
CA GLY A 178 -12.52 -9.89 31.21
C GLY A 178 -11.30 -9.93 30.27
N ASN A 179 -11.43 -9.33 29.09
CA ASN A 179 -10.30 -9.18 28.18
C ASN A 179 -9.31 -8.15 28.76
N THR A 180 -8.03 -8.51 28.83
CA THR A 180 -6.95 -7.77 29.51
C THR A 180 -6.61 -6.44 28.88
N ASN A 181 -7.04 -6.18 27.63
CA ASN A 181 -6.88 -4.88 26.97
C ASN A 181 -7.49 -3.73 27.79
N GLY A 182 -8.74 -3.87 28.23
CA GLY A 182 -9.42 -2.84 29.02
C GLY A 182 -8.68 -2.53 30.33
N PRO A 183 -8.41 -3.53 31.18
CA PRO A 183 -7.61 -3.36 32.39
C PRO A 183 -6.21 -2.77 32.14
N ALA A 184 -5.52 -3.13 31.05
CA ALA A 184 -4.22 -2.55 30.71
C ALA A 184 -4.31 -1.04 30.39
N ILE A 185 -5.32 -0.63 29.61
CA ILE A 185 -5.62 0.79 29.35
C ILE A 185 -5.87 1.53 30.67
N MET A 186 -6.68 0.95 31.56
CA MET A 186 -6.99 1.56 32.86
C MET A 186 -5.75 1.72 33.75
N ILE A 187 -4.81 0.77 33.70
CA ILE A 187 -3.52 0.87 34.39
C ILE A 187 -2.69 2.01 33.80
N GLY A 188 -2.61 2.12 32.46
CA GLY A 188 -1.91 3.20 31.78
C GLY A 188 -2.46 4.59 32.13
N GLU A 189 -3.78 4.74 32.10
CA GLU A 189 -4.48 5.96 32.53
C GLU A 189 -4.17 6.33 33.98
N LYS A 190 -4.21 5.33 34.89
CA LYS A 190 -3.89 5.54 36.30
C LYS A 190 -2.42 5.93 36.49
N ALA A 191 -1.50 5.31 35.75
CA ALA A 191 -0.09 5.67 35.79
C ALA A 191 0.14 7.11 35.32
N ALA A 192 -0.52 7.53 34.24
CA ALA A 192 -0.46 8.91 33.75
C ALA A 192 -0.95 9.91 34.81
N ASP A 193 -2.06 9.62 35.49
CA ASP A 193 -2.54 10.47 36.59
C ASP A 193 -1.54 10.56 37.74
N LEU A 194 -0.97 9.42 38.15
CA LEU A 194 0.02 9.37 39.24
C LEU A 194 1.28 10.18 38.89
N VAL A 195 1.72 10.13 37.64
CA VAL A 195 2.85 10.95 37.15
C VAL A 195 2.49 12.43 37.11
N ARG A 196 1.24 12.78 36.76
CA ARG A 196 0.75 14.17 36.69
C ARG A 196 0.29 14.74 38.04
N GLY A 197 0.26 13.94 39.10
CA GLY A 197 -0.27 14.34 40.41
C GLY A 197 -1.80 14.52 40.44
N ILE A 198 -2.53 13.93 39.50
CA ILE A 198 -3.98 14.05 39.38
C ILE A 198 -4.66 13.03 40.30
N ARG A 199 -5.54 13.48 41.21
CA ARG A 199 -6.42 12.61 41.98
C ARG A 199 -7.78 12.50 41.30
N ARG A 200 -8.09 11.35 40.68
CA ARG A 200 -9.46 11.04 40.22
C ARG A 200 -10.39 10.81 41.42
N ALA A 201 -11.66 11.16 41.26
CA ALA A 201 -12.71 10.94 42.27
C ALA A 201 -12.77 9.46 42.68
N ASP A 202 -13.08 9.19 43.95
CA ASP A 202 -13.06 7.83 44.47
C ASP A 202 -14.24 6.98 43.97
N ALA A 203 -14.15 5.67 44.16
CA ALA A 203 -15.18 4.73 43.73
C ALA A 203 -16.53 4.94 44.46
N ALA A 204 -16.55 5.65 45.60
CA ALA A 204 -17.79 6.01 46.28
C ALA A 204 -18.50 7.14 45.53
N SER A 205 -17.73 8.16 45.11
CA SER A 205 -18.18 9.27 44.26
C SER A 205 -18.74 8.78 42.92
N PHE A 206 -18.07 7.80 42.30
CA PHE A 206 -18.55 7.19 41.04
C PHE A 206 -19.86 6.40 41.24
N ARG A 207 -19.95 5.59 42.30
CA ARG A 207 -21.18 4.83 42.61
C ARG A 207 -22.35 5.74 42.96
N GLN A 208 -22.08 6.84 43.66
CA GLN A 208 -23.08 7.86 43.96
C GLN A 208 -23.55 8.57 42.68
N ALA A 209 -22.64 8.95 41.78
CA ALA A 209 -22.99 9.55 40.49
C ALA A 209 -23.81 8.58 39.59
N VAL A 210 -23.49 7.28 39.59
CA VAL A 210 -24.25 6.26 38.85
C VAL A 210 -25.64 6.04 39.47
N ALA A 211 -25.76 6.10 40.80
CA ALA A 211 -27.04 6.00 41.49
C ALA A 211 -27.93 7.25 41.25
N GLU A 212 -27.32 8.44 41.17
CA GLU A 212 -28.00 9.72 40.92
C GLU A 212 -28.40 9.89 39.44
N THR A 213 -27.67 9.30 38.50
CA THR A 213 -27.96 9.40 37.04
C THR A 213 -29.02 8.41 36.53
N GLY A 214 -29.60 7.58 37.40
CA GLY A 214 -30.84 6.86 37.12
C GLY A 214 -30.85 6.09 35.79
N SER A 215 -29.79 5.37 35.45
CA SER A 215 -29.80 4.51 34.26
C SER A 215 -30.65 3.27 34.55
N GLN A 216 -31.94 3.33 34.21
CA GLN A 216 -32.76 2.12 34.11
C GLN A 216 -32.11 1.16 33.10
N PRO A 217 -32.02 -0.15 33.42
CA PRO A 217 -31.60 -1.13 32.43
C PRO A 217 -32.61 -1.15 31.27
N PRO A 218 -32.15 -1.20 30.00
CA PRO A 218 -33.07 -1.23 28.86
C PRO A 218 -33.95 -2.48 28.95
N ALA A 219 -35.26 -2.28 28.88
CA ALA A 219 -36.26 -3.34 28.89
C ALA A 219 -35.95 -4.39 27.82
N GLN A 220 -35.98 -5.67 28.21
CA GLN A 220 -35.89 -6.81 27.30
C GLN A 220 -36.99 -6.71 26.24
N ARG A 221 -36.62 -6.37 25.00
CA ARG A 221 -37.50 -6.54 23.84
C ARG A 221 -37.51 -8.02 23.48
N VAL A 222 -38.61 -8.69 23.83
CA VAL A 222 -38.98 -10.00 23.29
C VAL A 222 -39.21 -9.84 21.77
N PRO A 223 -38.63 -10.69 20.91
CA PRO A 223 -38.92 -10.65 19.48
C PRO A 223 -40.33 -11.19 19.25
N ALA A 224 -41.23 -10.34 18.74
CA ALA A 224 -42.47 -10.79 18.14
C ALA A 224 -42.16 -11.42 16.79
N GLY A 225 -42.05 -12.74 16.75
CA GLY A 225 -42.20 -13.50 15.52
C GLY A 225 -43.68 -13.77 15.25
N ALA A 226 -44.19 -13.34 14.09
CA ALA A 226 -45.21 -14.08 13.34
C ALA A 226 -45.46 -13.43 11.97
N ALA A 227 -45.47 -14.31 10.97
CA ALA A 227 -46.29 -14.27 9.75
C ALA A 227 -45.95 -13.25 8.65
N LEU A 228 -45.17 -13.70 7.66
CA LEU A 228 -45.48 -13.47 6.25
C LEU A 228 -45.25 -14.77 5.47
N GLN A 229 -46.31 -15.57 5.37
CA GLN A 229 -46.45 -16.64 4.39
C GLN A 229 -47.27 -16.14 3.20
N SER A 230 -46.86 -16.61 2.02
CA SER A 230 -47.61 -16.78 0.77
C SER A 230 -48.23 -15.55 0.09
N ALA A 231 -47.82 -15.29 -1.15
CA ALA A 231 -48.51 -15.85 -2.31
C ALA A 231 -47.75 -15.52 -3.60
N ALA A 232 -47.50 -16.57 -4.39
CA ALA A 232 -47.00 -16.49 -5.74
C ALA A 232 -48.16 -16.65 -6.75
N SER A 233 -47.96 -16.05 -7.93
CA SER A 233 -48.67 -16.27 -9.21
C SER A 233 -50.09 -15.68 -9.29
N GLN A 234 -50.63 -15.20 -10.42
CA GLN A 234 -50.43 -15.61 -11.82
C GLN A 234 -51.17 -14.67 -12.81
N ARG A 235 -50.79 -14.71 -14.11
CA ARG A 235 -51.53 -14.35 -15.37
C ARG A 235 -51.23 -12.96 -15.99
N SER A 236 -50.49 -12.87 -17.12
CA SER A 236 -50.80 -13.26 -18.53
C SER A 236 -51.73 -12.24 -19.21
N ALA A 237 -51.26 -11.32 -20.06
CA ALA A 237 -50.79 -11.44 -21.45
C ALA A 237 -51.89 -11.55 -22.53
N THR A 238 -51.89 -10.58 -23.47
CA THR A 238 -52.33 -10.65 -24.89
C THR A 238 -51.63 -9.49 -25.64
N ARG A 239 -50.62 -9.71 -26.51
CA ARG A 239 -50.64 -10.03 -27.97
C ARG A 239 -51.46 -9.01 -28.81
N ASN A 240 -51.02 -8.49 -29.96
CA ASN A 240 -50.12 -9.02 -31.00
C ASN A 240 -49.82 -7.98 -32.12
N ARG A 241 -48.60 -8.07 -32.72
CA ARG A 241 -48.20 -8.01 -34.17
C ARG A 241 -48.32 -6.66 -34.92
N TRP A 242 -47.42 -6.23 -35.82
CA TRP A 242 -46.74 -6.88 -36.98
C TRP A 242 -45.38 -6.17 -37.29
N MET A 243 -44.23 -6.88 -37.38
CA MET A 243 -43.51 -7.41 -38.58
C MET A 243 -42.76 -6.36 -39.47
N THR A 244 -41.40 -6.30 -39.40
CA THR A 244 -40.36 -6.74 -40.39
C THR A 244 -40.25 -5.88 -41.67
N LEU A 245 -39.09 -5.51 -42.27
CA LEU A 245 -37.80 -6.20 -42.51
C LEU A 245 -36.77 -5.22 -43.17
N ALA A 246 -35.46 -5.55 -43.00
CA ALA A 246 -34.35 -5.49 -43.97
C ALA A 246 -33.55 -4.20 -44.31
N THR A 247 -32.35 -4.13 -43.72
CA THR A 247 -30.99 -4.06 -44.31
C THR A 247 -30.63 -3.27 -45.59
N ALA A 248 -29.66 -2.36 -45.40
CA ALA A 248 -28.34 -2.23 -46.05
C ALA A 248 -28.14 -1.41 -47.37
N ALA A 249 -27.06 -0.61 -47.30
CA ALA A 249 -26.22 -0.01 -48.34
C ALA A 249 -26.60 1.37 -48.93
N ALA A 250 -25.88 2.41 -48.51
CA ALA A 250 -24.99 3.18 -49.41
C ALA A 250 -24.16 4.20 -48.61
N LEU A 251 -22.84 4.09 -48.73
CA LEU A 251 -21.86 5.10 -48.37
C LEU A 251 -21.98 6.34 -49.27
N ALA A 252 -21.51 7.46 -48.71
CA ALA A 252 -20.84 8.60 -49.33
C ALA A 252 -21.62 9.91 -49.53
N VAL A 253 -21.01 10.96 -48.96
CA VAL A 253 -21.15 12.41 -49.20
C VAL A 253 -22.27 13.13 -48.44
N ALA A 254 -21.94 13.55 -47.21
CA ALA A 254 -22.20 14.91 -46.74
C ALA A 254 -21.19 15.26 -45.63
N SER A 255 -19.95 15.53 -46.05
CA SER A 255 -18.92 16.20 -45.26
C SER A 255 -19.14 17.71 -45.29
N GLY A 256 -19.02 18.36 -44.12
CA GLY A 256 -18.92 19.82 -43.96
C GLY A 256 -19.96 20.36 -42.98
N ALA A 257 -19.65 20.85 -41.78
CA ALA A 257 -18.39 21.34 -41.24
C ALA A 257 -18.26 20.94 -39.76
N GLN A 258 -17.22 20.16 -39.44
CA GLN A 258 -16.67 20.22 -38.09
C GLN A 258 -15.83 21.49 -38.04
N THR A 259 -16.31 22.51 -37.33
CA THR A 259 -15.46 23.60 -36.88
C THR A 259 -14.37 22.99 -36.01
N VAL A 260 -13.17 22.89 -36.56
CA VAL A 260 -11.96 22.61 -35.79
C VAL A 260 -11.76 23.83 -34.89
N HIS A 261 -12.26 23.78 -33.65
CA HIS A 261 -11.85 24.75 -32.64
C HIS A 261 -10.35 24.59 -32.45
N ALA A 262 -9.61 25.67 -32.67
CA ALA A 262 -8.18 25.71 -32.38
C ALA A 262 -7.97 25.31 -30.90
N ALA A 263 -6.99 24.44 -30.64
CA ALA A 263 -6.68 23.99 -29.29
C ALA A 263 -6.46 25.20 -28.36
N GLU A 264 -7.24 25.28 -27.29
CA GLU A 264 -7.15 26.37 -26.34
C GLU A 264 -5.78 26.33 -25.62
N GLN A 265 -5.08 27.46 -25.61
CA GLN A 265 -3.75 27.58 -25.02
C GLN A 265 -3.81 27.76 -23.49
N PRO A 266 -2.74 27.41 -22.75
CA PRO A 266 -2.62 27.73 -21.33
C PRO A 266 -2.86 29.22 -21.05
N LYS A 267 -3.56 29.50 -19.95
CA LYS A 267 -3.80 30.85 -19.44
C LYS A 267 -2.63 31.30 -18.55
N PRO A 268 -2.36 32.61 -18.45
CA PRO A 268 -1.41 33.13 -17.47
C PRO A 268 -1.89 32.87 -16.03
N ALA A 269 -0.97 33.01 -15.06
CA ALA A 269 -1.36 33.05 -13.65
C ALA A 269 -2.33 34.21 -13.40
N SER A 270 -3.41 33.93 -12.69
CA SER A 270 -4.34 34.98 -12.25
C SER A 270 -3.70 35.87 -11.19
N ALA A 271 -4.27 37.05 -10.93
CA ALA A 271 -3.83 37.90 -9.83
C ALA A 271 -3.86 37.18 -8.47
N MET A 272 -4.85 36.30 -8.24
CA MET A 272 -4.95 35.51 -7.01
C MET A 272 -3.84 34.46 -6.90
N THR A 273 -3.51 33.79 -8.01
CA THR A 273 -2.39 32.84 -8.09
C THR A 273 -1.05 33.53 -7.88
N THR A 274 -0.81 34.66 -8.54
CA THR A 274 0.40 35.46 -8.33
C THR A 274 0.53 35.90 -6.87
N ALA A 275 -0.56 36.37 -6.26
CA ALA A 275 -0.57 36.76 -4.85
C ALA A 275 -0.30 35.57 -3.90
N ALA A 276 -0.90 34.41 -4.15
CA ALA A 276 -0.68 33.20 -3.36
C ALA A 276 0.78 32.73 -3.43
N ASN A 277 1.36 32.71 -4.64
CA ASN A 277 2.77 32.37 -4.85
C ASN A 277 3.70 33.40 -4.19
N ALA A 278 3.41 34.69 -4.31
CA ALA A 278 4.19 35.75 -3.65
C ALA A 278 4.14 35.65 -2.11
N ALA A 279 2.99 35.29 -1.53
CA ALA A 279 2.85 35.12 -0.09
C ALA A 279 3.75 33.99 0.46
N LEU A 280 3.96 32.92 -0.30
CA LEU A 280 4.80 31.80 0.13
C LEU A 280 6.29 32.18 0.25
N LEU A 281 6.76 33.13 -0.56
CA LEU A 281 8.14 33.66 -0.47
C LEU A 281 8.46 34.27 0.90
N GLN A 282 7.45 34.73 1.63
CA GLN A 282 7.60 35.31 2.97
C GLN A 282 7.48 34.29 4.10
N GLN A 283 6.98 33.07 3.81
CA GLN A 283 6.68 32.06 4.83
C GLN A 283 7.79 31.00 4.97
N LEU A 284 8.56 30.75 3.92
CA LEU A 284 9.61 29.73 3.88
C LEU A 284 11.01 30.36 3.84
N PRO A 285 12.05 29.67 4.35
CA PRO A 285 13.39 30.22 4.49
C PRO A 285 14.18 30.23 3.16
N PHE A 286 13.73 31.00 2.16
CA PHE A 286 14.37 31.07 0.83
C PHE A 286 15.81 31.63 0.85
N ASN A 287 16.21 32.27 1.95
CA ASN A 287 17.58 32.67 2.22
C ASN A 287 18.51 31.49 2.55
N ASP A 288 17.97 30.34 2.97
CA ASP A 288 18.73 29.11 3.10
C ASP A 288 19.02 28.50 1.72
N ARG A 289 20.27 28.72 1.27
CA ARG A 289 20.79 28.28 -0.01
C ARG A 289 21.60 26.98 0.09
N LYS A 290 21.63 26.31 1.26
CA LYS A 290 22.54 25.18 1.50
C LYS A 290 22.37 24.04 0.51
N ASP A 291 21.13 23.70 0.16
CA ASP A 291 20.85 22.63 -0.81
C ASP A 291 21.45 22.91 -2.19
N TYR A 292 21.59 24.17 -2.63
CA TYR A 292 22.20 24.48 -3.93
C TYR A 292 23.70 24.15 -3.95
N GLU A 293 24.38 24.38 -2.82
CA GLU A 293 25.78 23.94 -2.65
C GLU A 293 25.86 22.41 -2.65
N GLU A 294 24.95 21.73 -1.95
CA GLU A 294 24.96 20.27 -1.82
C GLU A 294 24.57 19.54 -3.10
N ALA A 295 23.61 20.07 -3.85
CA ALA A 295 23.16 19.52 -5.13
C ALA A 295 24.23 19.60 -6.22
N SER A 296 25.18 20.53 -6.11
CA SER A 296 26.32 20.68 -7.03
C SER A 296 27.63 20.10 -6.48
N ARG A 297 27.70 19.79 -5.18
CA ARG A 297 28.91 19.28 -4.52
C ARG A 297 29.40 17.99 -5.17
N GLY A 298 30.70 17.97 -5.47
CA GLY A 298 31.38 16.81 -6.01
C GLY A 298 31.13 16.56 -7.49
N LEU A 299 30.55 17.51 -8.24
CA LEU A 299 30.37 17.38 -9.68
C LEU A 299 31.71 17.08 -10.37
N VAL A 300 31.77 15.94 -11.07
CA VAL A 300 32.92 15.48 -11.87
C VAL A 300 32.71 15.85 -13.33
N SER A 301 31.52 15.55 -13.86
CA SER A 301 31.17 15.85 -15.24
C SER A 301 29.67 16.13 -15.35
N PRO A 302 29.24 17.28 -15.89
CA PRO A 302 27.82 17.55 -16.10
C PRO A 302 27.23 16.68 -17.22
N PHE A 303 25.93 16.45 -17.18
CA PHE A 303 25.17 15.92 -18.30
C PHE A 303 24.49 17.07 -19.05
N THR A 304 24.93 17.32 -20.28
CA THR A 304 24.39 18.38 -21.15
C THR A 304 23.75 17.84 -22.43
N GLY A 305 23.67 16.52 -22.57
CA GLY A 305 23.27 15.84 -23.80
C GLY A 305 21.81 15.43 -23.86
N GLU A 306 21.56 14.53 -24.79
CA GLU A 306 20.28 13.87 -25.01
C GLU A 306 20.50 12.35 -25.08
N ILE A 307 19.55 11.59 -24.54
CA ILE A 307 19.51 10.13 -24.56
C ILE A 307 18.35 9.74 -25.46
N LEU A 308 18.65 8.94 -26.49
CA LEU A 308 17.71 8.46 -27.49
C LEU A 308 17.40 6.98 -27.24
N ASN A 309 16.18 6.56 -27.59
CA ASN A 309 15.84 5.15 -27.71
C ASN A 309 16.36 4.55 -29.03
N ALA A 310 16.12 3.26 -29.26
CA ALA A 310 16.55 2.56 -30.46
C ALA A 310 15.98 3.14 -31.78
N ASP A 311 14.80 3.78 -31.72
CA ASP A 311 14.15 4.42 -32.86
C ASP A 311 14.63 5.87 -33.10
N GLY A 312 15.62 6.34 -32.32
CA GLY A 312 16.13 7.71 -32.40
C GLY A 312 15.25 8.77 -31.73
N LYS A 313 14.24 8.36 -30.95
CA LYS A 313 13.39 9.29 -30.20
C LYS A 313 14.02 9.67 -28.86
N SER A 314 13.97 10.96 -28.53
CA SER A 314 14.39 11.46 -27.23
C SER A 314 13.57 10.87 -26.08
N ILE A 315 14.27 10.28 -25.10
CA ILE A 315 13.69 9.77 -23.85
C ILE A 315 14.16 10.60 -22.63
N ARG A 316 15.29 11.31 -22.76
CA ARG A 316 15.78 12.28 -21.78
C ARG A 316 16.64 13.34 -22.46
N SER A 317 16.38 14.62 -22.20
CA SER A 317 17.19 15.74 -22.70
C SER A 317 17.48 16.76 -21.60
N ALA A 318 18.74 17.19 -21.47
CA ALA A 318 19.13 18.24 -20.53
C ALA A 318 18.53 19.60 -20.91
N SER A 319 18.49 19.93 -22.21
CA SER A 319 17.99 21.23 -22.71
C SER A 319 16.48 21.41 -22.53
N ALA A 320 15.75 20.31 -22.34
CA ALA A 320 14.30 20.33 -22.14
C ALA A 320 13.84 21.10 -20.88
N TYR A 321 14.75 21.37 -19.93
CA TYR A 321 14.49 22.17 -18.72
C TYR A 321 15.37 23.43 -18.63
N ALA A 322 15.98 23.87 -19.72
CA ALA A 322 16.88 25.04 -19.70
C ALA A 322 16.21 26.33 -19.17
N PHE A 323 14.89 26.44 -19.31
CA PHE A 323 14.09 27.56 -18.79
C PHE A 323 14.15 27.69 -17.25
N GLU A 324 14.52 26.63 -16.53
CA GLU A 324 14.64 26.65 -15.07
C GLU A 324 15.84 27.45 -14.54
N SER A 325 16.79 27.77 -15.43
CA SER A 325 17.91 28.66 -15.12
C SER A 325 17.50 30.12 -14.90
N ALA A 326 16.23 30.47 -15.16
CA ALA A 326 15.72 31.82 -14.93
C ALA A 326 15.85 32.22 -13.45
N ALA A 327 16.44 33.40 -13.22
CA ALA A 327 16.64 33.94 -11.87
C ALA A 327 15.32 34.34 -11.19
N LYS A 328 14.34 34.78 -11.97
CA LYS A 328 13.00 35.13 -11.49
C LYS A 328 12.12 33.89 -11.47
N ASN A 329 11.45 33.63 -10.35
CA ASN A 329 10.40 32.62 -10.29
C ASN A 329 9.22 33.03 -11.20
N PRO A 330 8.74 32.17 -12.12
CA PRO A 330 7.54 32.44 -12.89
C PRO A 330 6.30 32.52 -11.99
N ASP A 331 5.37 33.42 -12.30
CA ASP A 331 4.13 33.58 -11.52
C ASP A 331 3.23 32.33 -11.60
N SER A 332 3.39 31.53 -12.65
CA SER A 332 2.69 30.26 -12.91
C SER A 332 3.31 29.05 -12.22
N VAL A 333 4.35 29.21 -11.40
CA VAL A 333 4.98 28.12 -10.65
C VAL A 333 5.13 28.52 -9.18
N ASN A 334 4.68 27.63 -8.29
CA ASN A 334 4.92 27.77 -6.86
C ASN A 334 6.42 27.95 -6.59
N PRO A 335 6.85 28.98 -5.84
CA PRO A 335 8.28 29.30 -5.66
C PRO A 335 9.06 28.22 -4.93
N SER A 336 8.41 27.48 -4.02
CA SER A 336 9.04 26.35 -3.33
C SER A 336 9.27 25.17 -4.28
N LEU A 337 8.29 24.87 -5.13
CA LEU A 337 8.45 23.87 -6.19
C LEU A 337 9.50 24.29 -7.22
N TRP A 338 9.57 25.57 -7.58
CA TRP A 338 10.59 26.09 -8.49
C TRP A 338 12.01 25.91 -7.94
N ARG A 339 12.20 26.19 -6.64
CA ARG A 339 13.45 25.86 -5.93
C ARG A 339 13.81 24.39 -6.09
N MET A 340 12.86 23.48 -5.84
CA MET A 340 13.09 22.04 -6.00
C MET A 340 13.43 21.66 -7.45
N ALA A 341 12.73 22.24 -8.42
CA ALA A 341 12.96 22.03 -9.84
C ALA A 341 14.39 22.41 -10.24
N GLN A 342 14.87 23.58 -9.80
CA GLN A 342 16.24 24.02 -10.03
C GLN A 342 17.28 23.08 -9.40
N LEU A 343 17.01 22.57 -8.19
CA LEU A 343 17.91 21.64 -7.52
C LEU A 343 17.99 20.29 -8.24
N ASN A 344 16.84 19.74 -8.68
CA ASN A 344 16.77 18.51 -9.47
C ASN A 344 17.32 18.65 -10.89
N SER A 345 17.55 19.87 -11.38
CA SER A 345 18.23 20.13 -12.66
C SER A 345 19.76 19.95 -12.60
N ASN A 346 20.34 19.70 -11.42
CA ASN A 346 21.76 19.34 -11.29
C ASN A 346 21.99 17.90 -11.80
N ALA A 347 22.30 17.78 -13.09
CA ALA A 347 22.49 16.50 -13.77
C ALA A 347 23.96 16.23 -14.13
N GLY A 348 24.43 15.00 -13.91
CA GLY A 348 25.79 14.58 -14.21
C GLY A 348 26.33 13.49 -13.31
N LEU A 349 27.64 13.28 -13.38
CA LEU A 349 28.40 12.40 -12.50
C LEU A 349 28.94 13.19 -11.31
N PHE A 350 28.69 12.69 -10.10
CA PHE A 350 29.12 13.30 -8.85
C PHE A 350 29.95 12.31 -8.02
N LYS A 351 31.04 12.79 -7.43
CA LYS A 351 31.78 12.10 -6.37
C LYS A 351 31.12 12.42 -5.02
N VAL A 352 30.55 11.41 -4.37
CA VAL A 352 29.87 11.55 -3.07
C VAL A 352 30.87 11.45 -1.92
N ALA A 353 31.74 10.44 -1.99
CA ALA A 353 32.86 10.19 -1.10
C ALA A 353 33.96 9.46 -1.87
N ASP A 354 35.07 9.13 -1.22
CA ASP A 354 36.06 8.24 -1.83
C ASP A 354 35.39 6.89 -2.15
N HIS A 355 35.65 6.40 -3.37
CA HIS A 355 35.06 5.19 -3.95
C HIS A 355 33.55 5.21 -4.20
N ILE A 356 32.81 6.28 -3.88
CA ILE A 356 31.36 6.36 -4.07
C ILE A 356 31.01 7.48 -5.04
N PHE A 357 30.36 7.11 -6.14
CA PHE A 357 29.88 8.03 -7.17
C PHE A 357 28.38 7.88 -7.35
N GLN A 358 27.71 8.97 -7.78
CA GLN A 358 26.32 8.95 -8.22
C GLN A 358 26.19 9.63 -9.56
N VAL A 359 25.47 9.01 -10.48
CA VAL A 359 24.95 9.68 -11.67
C VAL A 359 23.54 10.14 -11.37
N ARG A 360 23.32 11.46 -11.42
CA ARG A 360 22.05 12.11 -11.06
C ARG A 360 21.45 12.86 -12.23
N GLY A 361 20.12 13.00 -12.25
CA GLY A 361 19.39 13.83 -13.21
C GLY A 361 19.39 13.32 -14.66
N MET A 362 19.95 12.14 -14.93
CA MET A 362 19.87 11.46 -16.24
C MET A 362 18.65 10.52 -16.36
N ASP A 363 17.93 10.31 -15.26
CA ASP A 363 16.67 9.59 -15.13
C ASP A 363 15.91 10.19 -13.91
N LEU A 364 14.78 9.61 -13.52
CA LEU A 364 14.04 9.95 -12.30
C LEU A 364 14.86 9.60 -11.05
N ALA A 365 15.47 8.41 -11.03
CA ALA A 365 16.34 7.92 -9.97
C ALA A 365 17.82 8.27 -10.21
N ASN A 366 18.61 8.05 -9.17
CA ASN A 366 20.07 8.09 -9.20
C ASN A 366 20.62 6.68 -9.42
N MET A 367 21.73 6.58 -10.15
CA MET A 367 22.52 5.34 -10.18
C MET A 367 23.77 5.54 -9.33
N THR A 368 23.90 4.76 -8.26
CA THR A 368 25.07 4.80 -7.38
C THR A 368 26.11 3.77 -7.85
N ILE A 369 27.38 4.16 -7.92
CA ILE A 369 28.48 3.31 -8.35
C ILE A 369 29.54 3.29 -7.24
N ILE A 370 29.84 2.10 -6.74
CA ILE A 370 30.81 1.89 -5.66
C ILE A 370 32.02 1.14 -6.24
N GLU A 371 33.20 1.73 -6.11
CA GLU A 371 34.46 1.15 -6.58
C GLU A 371 34.99 0.12 -5.58
N GLY A 372 35.00 -1.16 -5.97
CA GLY A 372 35.61 -2.25 -5.22
C GLY A 372 37.02 -2.63 -5.70
N ASP A 373 37.59 -3.66 -5.07
CA ASP A 373 38.91 -4.19 -5.40
C ASP A 373 38.95 -4.88 -6.78
N ARG A 374 37.92 -5.67 -7.08
CA ARG A 374 37.82 -6.53 -8.27
C ARG A 374 36.88 -5.99 -9.36
N GLY A 375 36.21 -4.87 -9.13
CA GLY A 375 35.17 -4.36 -10.02
C GLY A 375 34.45 -3.13 -9.47
N ILE A 376 33.33 -2.78 -10.09
CA ILE A 376 32.35 -1.84 -9.55
C ILE A 376 31.06 -2.56 -9.15
N ILE A 377 30.37 -1.98 -8.17
CA ILE A 377 29.04 -2.38 -7.72
C ILE A 377 28.08 -1.28 -8.14
N VAL A 378 27.07 -1.63 -8.92
CA VAL A 378 26.02 -0.69 -9.36
C VAL A 378 24.82 -0.85 -8.43
N VAL A 379 24.31 0.24 -7.87
CA VAL A 379 23.09 0.26 -7.07
C VAL A 379 22.05 1.05 -7.84
N ASP A 380 20.93 0.39 -8.08
CA ASP A 380 19.75 0.85 -8.81
C ASP A 380 20.05 1.40 -10.21
N PRO A 381 20.06 0.52 -11.24
CA PRO A 381 20.39 0.92 -12.61
C PRO A 381 19.23 1.62 -13.33
N LEU A 382 18.63 2.64 -12.72
CA LEU A 382 17.66 3.56 -13.33
C LEU A 382 16.39 2.88 -13.91
N MET A 383 15.52 3.69 -14.53
CA MET A 383 14.26 3.21 -15.14
C MET A 383 14.45 2.59 -16.52
N TYR A 384 15.35 3.15 -17.34
CA TYR A 384 15.53 2.73 -18.73
C TYR A 384 16.90 2.13 -18.99
N THR A 385 16.91 1.10 -19.84
CA THR A 385 18.14 0.44 -20.32
C THR A 385 19.08 1.46 -20.94
N GLU A 386 18.53 2.39 -21.72
CA GLU A 386 19.28 3.43 -22.41
C GLU A 386 19.85 4.48 -21.45
N THR A 387 19.10 4.90 -20.42
CA THR A 387 19.56 5.88 -19.43
C THR A 387 20.64 5.27 -18.54
N ALA A 388 20.47 4.02 -18.10
CA ALA A 388 21.47 3.29 -17.32
C ALA A 388 22.78 3.10 -18.08
N LYS A 389 22.69 2.72 -19.37
CA LYS A 389 23.86 2.60 -20.25
C LYS A 389 24.57 3.94 -20.44
N ALA A 390 23.81 5.03 -20.66
CA ALA A 390 24.38 6.37 -20.80
C ALA A 390 25.05 6.84 -19.50
N ALA A 391 24.43 6.58 -18.35
CA ALA A 391 24.97 6.90 -17.04
C ALA A 391 26.29 6.15 -16.75
N LEU A 392 26.34 4.84 -17.06
CA LEU A 392 27.55 4.04 -16.89
C LEU A 392 28.65 4.46 -17.87
N THR A 393 28.27 4.88 -19.08
CA THR A 393 29.20 5.45 -20.07
C THR A 393 29.81 6.77 -19.55
N LEU A 394 29.00 7.66 -18.98
CA LEU A 394 29.48 8.91 -18.36
C LEU A 394 30.45 8.63 -17.21
N TYR A 395 30.16 7.61 -16.39
CA TYR A 395 31.08 7.16 -15.35
C TYR A 395 32.42 6.68 -15.94
N TYR A 396 32.41 5.78 -16.93
CA TYR A 396 33.64 5.25 -17.54
C TYR A 396 34.43 6.29 -18.35
N ALA A 397 33.80 7.38 -18.80
CA ALA A 397 34.51 8.49 -19.42
C ALA A 397 35.41 9.24 -18.41
N ASN A 398 35.14 9.11 -17.11
CA ASN A 398 35.81 9.87 -16.06
C ASN A 398 36.55 8.99 -15.04
N ARG A 399 36.30 7.68 -15.02
CA ARG A 399 36.80 6.72 -14.02
C ARG A 399 37.38 5.47 -14.69
N PRO A 400 38.31 4.74 -14.03
CA PRO A 400 38.87 3.52 -14.59
C PRO A 400 37.80 2.50 -14.98
N ARG A 401 37.94 1.90 -16.17
CA ARG A 401 37.00 0.90 -16.69
C ARG A 401 37.20 -0.45 -16.01
N LYS A 402 36.60 -0.61 -14.83
CA LYS A 402 36.49 -1.88 -14.10
C LYS A 402 35.19 -2.61 -14.49
N PRO A 403 35.14 -3.94 -14.47
CA PRO A 403 33.90 -4.68 -14.75
C PRO A 403 32.85 -4.45 -13.67
N VAL A 404 31.57 -4.48 -14.03
CA VAL A 404 30.48 -4.60 -13.06
C VAL A 404 30.52 -6.03 -12.50
N VAL A 405 30.62 -6.17 -11.18
CA VAL A 405 30.69 -7.47 -10.49
C VAL A 405 29.49 -7.74 -9.60
N ALA A 406 28.73 -6.70 -9.27
CA ALA A 406 27.45 -6.83 -8.59
C ALA A 406 26.49 -5.71 -8.97
N VAL A 407 25.20 -6.03 -8.94
CA VAL A 407 24.10 -5.07 -8.96
C VAL A 407 23.31 -5.20 -7.67
N ILE A 408 22.84 -4.10 -7.12
CA ILE A 408 21.94 -4.07 -5.96
C ILE A 408 20.66 -3.36 -6.40
N TYR A 409 19.52 -4.00 -6.21
CA TYR A 409 18.21 -3.35 -6.22
C TYR A 409 17.85 -3.02 -4.78
N THR A 410 17.78 -1.74 -4.43
CA THR A 410 17.40 -1.34 -3.07
C THR A 410 15.95 -1.72 -2.78
N HIS A 411 15.07 -1.65 -3.78
CA HIS A 411 13.66 -1.98 -3.62
C HIS A 411 12.94 -2.28 -4.96
N SER A 412 11.66 -2.64 -4.87
CA SER A 412 10.86 -3.21 -5.98
C SER A 412 10.21 -2.21 -6.95
N HIS A 413 10.65 -0.95 -7.02
CA HIS A 413 10.12 0.01 -7.99
C HIS A 413 10.94 0.09 -9.29
N VAL A 414 10.25 0.36 -10.38
CA VAL A 414 10.78 0.21 -11.75
C VAL A 414 11.93 1.15 -12.09
N ASP A 415 12.00 2.32 -11.47
CA ASP A 415 13.09 3.27 -11.60
C ASP A 415 14.39 2.82 -10.94
N HIS A 416 14.37 1.69 -10.22
CA HIS A 416 15.52 1.15 -9.51
C HIS A 416 16.01 -0.19 -10.04
N PHE A 417 15.30 -0.82 -10.98
CA PHE A 417 15.76 -2.04 -11.65
C PHE A 417 15.62 -1.98 -13.18
N GLY A 418 14.80 -1.06 -13.68
CA GLY A 418 14.31 -1.05 -15.06
C GLY A 418 15.41 -0.93 -16.11
N GLY A 419 16.55 -0.33 -15.79
CA GLY A 419 17.67 -0.21 -16.72
C GLY A 419 18.77 -1.25 -16.54
N VAL A 420 18.56 -2.34 -15.80
CA VAL A 420 19.62 -3.32 -15.49
C VAL A 420 20.33 -3.90 -16.73
N ARG A 421 19.61 -4.16 -17.82
CA ARG A 421 20.23 -4.63 -19.08
C ARG A 421 21.14 -3.58 -19.74
N GLY A 422 21.08 -2.33 -19.30
CA GLY A 422 21.97 -1.25 -19.73
C GLY A 422 23.35 -1.32 -19.08
N VAL A 423 23.50 -2.06 -17.98
CA VAL A 423 24.74 -2.13 -17.19
C VAL A 423 25.36 -3.53 -17.14
N ILE A 424 24.57 -4.59 -17.32
CA ILE A 424 25.04 -5.99 -17.29
C ILE A 424 24.32 -6.87 -18.31
N ASP A 425 24.93 -8.00 -18.66
CA ASP A 425 24.31 -9.08 -19.44
C ASP A 425 23.80 -10.19 -18.51
N GLU A 426 22.63 -10.75 -18.81
CA GLU A 426 22.04 -11.86 -18.06
C GLU A 426 22.91 -13.13 -18.12
N ALA A 427 23.69 -13.33 -19.19
CA ALA A 427 24.63 -14.44 -19.30
C ALA A 427 25.74 -14.36 -18.24
N ASP A 428 26.18 -13.16 -17.85
CA ASP A 428 27.17 -12.98 -16.78
C ASP A 428 26.56 -13.25 -15.39
N VAL A 429 25.25 -13.05 -15.23
CA VAL A 429 24.51 -13.44 -14.02
C VAL A 429 24.37 -14.96 -13.94
N LYS A 430 23.95 -15.61 -15.04
CA LYS A 430 23.81 -17.08 -15.13
C LYS A 430 25.13 -17.82 -14.93
N SER A 431 26.24 -17.25 -15.38
CA SER A 431 27.58 -17.82 -15.18
C SER A 431 28.18 -17.53 -13.80
N GLY A 432 27.52 -16.71 -12.97
CA GLY A 432 27.98 -16.35 -11.63
C GLY A 432 29.08 -15.28 -11.59
N LYS A 433 29.40 -14.64 -12.72
CA LYS A 433 30.37 -13.52 -12.77
C LYS A 433 29.80 -12.25 -12.14
N VAL A 434 28.48 -12.05 -12.23
CA VAL A 434 27.76 -10.94 -11.63
C VAL A 434 26.70 -11.47 -10.68
N ALA A 435 26.69 -10.95 -9.44
CA ALA A 435 25.61 -11.22 -8.49
C ALA A 435 24.62 -10.05 -8.45
N ILE A 436 23.34 -10.35 -8.29
CA ILE A 436 22.28 -9.34 -8.12
C ILE A 436 21.67 -9.51 -6.73
N TYR A 437 21.75 -8.48 -5.91
CA TYR A 437 21.21 -8.45 -4.55
C TYR A 437 19.89 -7.70 -4.52
N ALA A 438 18.90 -8.24 -3.82
CA ALA A 438 17.61 -7.57 -3.62
C ALA A 438 16.99 -7.96 -2.26
N PRO A 439 16.08 -7.13 -1.71
CA PRO A 439 15.33 -7.49 -0.51
C PRO A 439 14.40 -8.69 -0.75
N ALA A 440 14.11 -9.43 0.32
CA ALA A 440 13.11 -10.50 0.29
C ALA A 440 11.76 -9.97 -0.20
N GLY A 441 11.08 -10.75 -1.05
CA GLY A 441 9.82 -10.36 -1.69
C GLY A 441 9.97 -9.58 -3.00
N PHE A 442 11.17 -9.14 -3.39
CA PHE A 442 11.38 -8.27 -4.56
C PHE A 442 10.64 -8.72 -5.84
N MET A 443 10.81 -9.99 -6.26
CA MET A 443 10.20 -10.46 -7.52
C MET A 443 8.66 -10.48 -7.46
N GLN A 444 8.10 -10.82 -6.30
CA GLN A 444 6.65 -10.83 -6.11
C GLN A 444 6.09 -9.43 -6.26
N GLU A 445 6.72 -8.45 -5.62
CA GLU A 445 6.23 -7.07 -5.56
C GLU A 445 6.48 -6.32 -6.86
N ALA A 446 7.66 -6.50 -7.47
CA ALA A 446 8.00 -5.91 -8.78
C ALA A 446 7.05 -6.37 -9.88
N VAL A 447 6.48 -7.58 -9.76
CA VAL A 447 5.51 -8.11 -10.73
C VAL A 447 4.07 -7.77 -10.34
N SER A 448 3.67 -8.00 -9.09
CA SER A 448 2.29 -7.80 -8.63
C SER A 448 1.80 -6.36 -8.84
N GLU A 449 2.65 -5.38 -8.47
CA GLU A 449 2.32 -3.97 -8.59
C GLU A 449 2.17 -3.55 -10.06
N ASN A 450 2.99 -4.11 -10.96
CA ASN A 450 3.06 -3.70 -12.35
C ASN A 450 2.15 -4.48 -13.31
N VAL A 451 1.66 -5.66 -12.92
CA VAL A 451 0.90 -6.56 -13.82
C VAL A 451 -0.60 -6.57 -13.52
N PHE A 452 -1.03 -6.89 -12.29
CA PHE A 452 -2.45 -7.14 -12.01
C PHE A 452 -3.34 -5.91 -12.17
N ALA A 453 -2.86 -4.75 -11.68
CA ALA A 453 -3.51 -3.45 -11.89
C ALA A 453 -2.79 -2.62 -12.98
N GLY A 454 -1.95 -3.26 -13.81
CA GLY A 454 -0.97 -2.60 -14.66
C GLY A 454 -1.57 -1.55 -15.60
N THR A 455 -2.68 -1.86 -16.28
CA THR A 455 -3.34 -0.92 -17.21
C THR A 455 -3.84 0.33 -16.48
N ALA A 456 -4.52 0.16 -15.35
CA ALA A 456 -5.05 1.28 -14.57
C ALA A 456 -3.93 2.14 -13.97
N MET A 457 -2.92 1.48 -13.40
CA MET A 457 -1.78 2.14 -12.78
C MET A 457 -0.96 2.93 -13.80
N PHE A 458 -0.67 2.33 -14.96
CA PHE A 458 0.08 2.98 -16.03
C PHE A 458 -0.63 4.24 -16.52
N ARG A 459 -1.93 4.13 -16.81
CA ARG A 459 -2.74 5.26 -17.29
C ARG A 459 -2.77 6.41 -16.27
N ARG A 460 -2.86 6.10 -14.98
CA ARG A 460 -2.79 7.10 -13.89
C ARG A 460 -1.38 7.65 -13.69
N ALA A 461 -0.34 6.86 -13.89
CA ALA A 461 1.05 7.30 -13.82
C ALA A 461 1.38 8.38 -14.88
N MET A 462 0.68 8.37 -16.03
CA MET A 462 0.82 9.42 -17.04
C MET A 462 0.40 10.80 -16.52
N TYR A 463 -0.63 10.87 -15.68
CA TYR A 463 -1.04 12.09 -14.98
C TYR A 463 0.02 12.50 -13.94
N GLN A 464 0.52 11.54 -13.17
CA GLN A 464 1.54 11.79 -12.13
C GLN A 464 2.85 12.33 -12.72
N ALA A 465 3.30 11.78 -13.85
CA ALA A 465 4.56 12.15 -14.50
C ALA A 465 4.42 13.31 -15.50
N ALA A 466 3.18 13.66 -15.88
CA ALA A 466 2.84 14.65 -16.91
C ALA A 466 3.64 14.49 -18.22
N ALA A 467 3.85 13.24 -18.66
CA ALA A 467 4.70 12.92 -19.80
C ALA A 467 4.25 13.58 -21.13
N ALA A 468 2.97 13.91 -21.24
CA ALA A 468 2.36 14.54 -22.41
C ALA A 468 2.31 16.08 -22.35
N VAL A 469 2.52 16.66 -21.15
CA VAL A 469 2.47 18.10 -20.93
C VAL A 469 3.79 18.72 -21.38
N PRO A 470 3.78 19.85 -22.11
CA PRO A 470 5.01 20.56 -22.49
C PRO A 470 5.88 20.93 -21.29
N ARG A 471 7.19 20.99 -21.49
CA ARG A 471 8.16 21.41 -20.47
C ARG A 471 8.43 22.90 -20.61
N ASN A 472 7.77 23.71 -19.78
CA ASN A 472 7.90 25.16 -19.70
C ASN A 472 7.25 25.67 -18.40
N GLU A 473 7.24 26.98 -18.17
CA GLU A 473 6.70 27.62 -16.96
C GLU A 473 5.18 27.41 -16.75
N TYR A 474 4.43 27.09 -17.80
CA TYR A 474 2.99 26.75 -17.74
C TYR A 474 2.74 25.23 -17.67
N GLY A 475 3.79 24.43 -17.80
CA GLY A 475 3.70 22.99 -18.01
C GLY A 475 4.41 22.18 -16.93
N GLN A 476 4.94 21.03 -17.33
CA GLN A 476 5.68 20.13 -16.45
C GLN A 476 7.04 20.75 -16.11
N VAL A 477 7.35 20.84 -14.82
CA VAL A 477 8.62 21.42 -14.30
C VAL A 477 9.43 20.39 -13.52
N ASP A 478 8.78 19.53 -12.72
CA ASP A 478 9.49 18.60 -11.86
C ASP A 478 8.62 17.40 -11.46
N THR A 479 9.21 16.43 -10.76
CA THR A 479 8.48 15.32 -10.10
C THR A 479 8.89 15.15 -8.64
N GLY A 480 9.49 16.15 -8.00
CA GLY A 480 9.84 16.19 -6.58
C GLY A 480 11.12 15.41 -6.27
N ILE A 481 11.17 14.13 -6.63
CA ILE A 481 12.34 13.26 -6.41
C ILE A 481 13.35 13.27 -7.57
N GLY A 482 12.96 13.85 -8.71
CA GLY A 482 13.80 13.98 -9.90
C GLY A 482 13.05 14.63 -11.06
N LYS A 483 13.65 14.60 -12.26
CA LYS A 483 13.00 15.05 -13.50
C LYS A 483 12.22 13.91 -14.16
N SER A 484 11.11 14.26 -14.80
CA SER A 484 10.29 13.29 -15.53
C SER A 484 11.02 12.78 -16.78
N ASN A 485 10.93 11.47 -17.04
CA ASN A 485 11.37 10.86 -18.29
C ASN A 485 10.35 11.10 -19.42
N MET A 486 10.81 11.16 -20.66
CA MET A 486 9.92 11.15 -21.82
C MET A 486 9.56 9.70 -22.19
N ALA A 487 8.36 9.50 -22.75
CA ALA A 487 7.89 8.16 -23.11
C ALA A 487 8.69 7.55 -24.27
N GLY A 488 9.07 6.28 -24.14
CA GLY A 488 9.68 5.49 -25.21
C GLY A 488 10.95 4.72 -24.83
N GLY A 489 11.40 4.78 -23.58
CA GLY A 489 12.54 4.00 -23.10
C GLY A 489 12.19 2.57 -22.70
N THR A 490 13.20 1.70 -22.71
CA THR A 490 13.06 0.25 -22.52
C THR A 490 13.21 -0.13 -21.05
N ILE A 491 12.16 -0.71 -20.46
CA ILE A 491 12.25 -1.36 -19.14
C ILE A 491 12.71 -2.80 -19.32
N SER A 492 13.66 -3.19 -18.47
CA SER A 492 14.23 -4.51 -18.34
C SER A 492 14.16 -4.99 -16.90
N LEU A 493 14.33 -6.29 -16.70
CA LEU A 493 14.46 -6.91 -15.39
C LEU A 493 15.31 -8.18 -15.52
N ILE A 494 16.29 -8.33 -14.63
CA ILE A 494 17.00 -9.59 -14.42
C ILE A 494 16.79 -9.98 -12.97
N ALA A 495 16.34 -11.22 -12.74
CA ALA A 495 16.01 -11.72 -11.41
C ALA A 495 17.23 -11.68 -10.46
N PRO A 496 17.02 -11.33 -9.17
CA PRO A 496 18.09 -11.32 -8.19
C PRO A 496 18.62 -12.73 -7.92
N THR A 497 19.93 -12.85 -7.69
CA THR A 497 20.59 -14.12 -7.34
C THR A 497 20.86 -14.25 -5.84
N VAL A 498 20.79 -13.13 -5.10
CA VAL A 498 20.97 -13.09 -3.65
C VAL A 498 19.83 -12.31 -3.01
N THR A 499 19.22 -12.90 -1.99
CA THR A 499 18.13 -12.28 -1.23
C THR A 499 18.60 -11.85 0.15
N ILE A 500 18.35 -10.58 0.50
CA ILE A 500 18.53 -10.04 1.84
C ILE A 500 17.21 -10.18 2.60
N SER A 501 17.21 -10.95 3.70
CA SER A 501 15.96 -11.33 4.40
C SER A 501 16.01 -11.11 5.91
N LYS A 502 17.21 -11.01 6.49
CA LYS A 502 17.34 -10.73 7.92
C LYS A 502 17.12 -9.24 8.18
N PRO A 503 16.61 -8.84 9.36
CA PRO A 503 16.49 -7.44 9.74
C PRO A 503 17.80 -6.66 9.52
N TYR A 504 18.93 -7.31 9.80
CA TYR A 504 20.26 -6.83 9.48
C TYR A 504 21.13 -7.95 8.92
N GLU A 505 21.88 -7.66 7.87
CA GLU A 505 22.70 -8.66 7.18
C GLU A 505 23.99 -8.05 6.66
N THR A 506 25.13 -8.66 6.97
CA THR A 506 26.43 -8.20 6.47
C THR A 506 26.87 -9.04 5.27
N ARG A 507 27.31 -8.39 4.20
CA ARG A 507 27.90 -9.02 3.01
C ARG A 507 29.19 -8.31 2.62
N ARG A 508 30.18 -9.07 2.16
CA ARG A 508 31.39 -8.52 1.56
C ARG A 508 31.30 -8.69 0.04
N ILE A 509 31.23 -7.58 -0.69
CA ILE A 509 31.03 -7.54 -2.14
C ILE A 509 32.22 -6.77 -2.73
N ALA A 510 33.00 -7.41 -3.60
CA ALA A 510 34.18 -6.79 -4.23
C ALA A 510 35.09 -6.03 -3.23
N GLY A 511 35.37 -6.63 -2.08
CA GLY A 511 36.24 -6.06 -1.04
C GLY A 511 35.59 -4.98 -0.17
N VAL A 512 34.34 -4.61 -0.46
CA VAL A 512 33.55 -3.63 0.30
C VAL A 512 32.58 -4.35 1.23
N ASP A 513 32.55 -3.96 2.50
CA ASP A 513 31.61 -4.47 3.48
C ASP A 513 30.30 -3.66 3.42
N PHE A 514 29.19 -4.37 3.29
CA PHE A 514 27.83 -3.83 3.33
C PHE A 514 27.15 -4.34 4.60
N GLU A 515 26.59 -3.43 5.39
CA GLU A 515 25.61 -3.75 6.43
C GLU A 515 24.21 -3.37 5.89
N PHE A 516 23.45 -4.34 5.39
CA PHE A 516 22.07 -4.13 4.97
C PHE A 516 21.12 -4.07 6.16
N GLN A 517 20.08 -3.23 6.04
CA GLN A 517 18.94 -3.19 6.93
C GLN A 517 17.67 -3.43 6.11
N PHE A 518 16.92 -4.48 6.42
CA PHE A 518 15.67 -4.80 5.74
C PHE A 518 14.52 -3.94 6.28
N THR A 519 13.82 -3.22 5.40
CA THR A 519 12.81 -2.21 5.76
C THR A 519 11.50 -2.39 4.97
N PRO A 520 10.83 -3.55 5.06
CA PRO A 520 9.63 -3.83 4.25
C PRO A 520 8.44 -2.94 4.62
N GLY A 521 7.61 -2.61 3.62
CA GLY A 521 6.35 -1.88 3.80
C GLY A 521 6.52 -0.37 4.05
N THR A 522 7.72 0.16 3.82
CA THR A 522 8.06 1.58 3.95
C THR A 522 7.78 2.33 2.66
N GLU A 523 8.78 2.76 1.89
CA GLU A 523 8.56 3.33 0.56
C GLU A 523 8.07 2.23 -0.39
N ALA A 524 8.66 1.04 -0.34
CA ALA A 524 8.18 -0.13 -1.09
C ALA A 524 7.82 -1.31 -0.18
N PRO A 525 6.98 -2.25 -0.67
CA PRO A 525 6.71 -3.49 0.06
C PRO A 525 7.99 -4.31 0.33
N ALA A 526 8.92 -4.35 -0.62
CA ALA A 526 10.23 -4.98 -0.49
C ALA A 526 11.34 -3.93 -0.65
N GLU A 527 11.99 -3.54 0.45
CA GLU A 527 13.00 -2.47 0.48
C GLU A 527 14.09 -2.73 1.53
N MET A 528 15.29 -2.19 1.29
CA MET A 528 16.41 -2.23 2.23
C MET A 528 17.32 -1.01 2.13
N ASN A 529 17.78 -0.53 3.29
CA ASN A 529 18.90 0.41 3.39
C ASN A 529 20.24 -0.35 3.41
N PHE A 530 21.36 0.35 3.22
CA PHE A 530 22.68 -0.22 3.52
C PHE A 530 23.68 0.81 4.03
N TYR A 531 24.58 0.35 4.89
CA TYR A 531 25.70 1.12 5.41
C TYR A 531 27.02 0.53 4.94
N LEU A 532 27.99 1.40 4.60
CA LEU A 532 29.33 1.07 4.15
C LEU A 532 30.35 1.48 5.23
N PRO A 533 30.80 0.56 6.10
CA PRO A 533 31.63 0.91 7.25
C PRO A 533 32.96 1.56 6.87
N GLN A 534 33.60 1.10 5.80
CA GLN A 534 34.91 1.62 5.37
C GLN A 534 34.85 3.06 4.86
N MET A 535 33.71 3.46 4.28
CA MET A 535 33.49 4.82 3.75
C MET A 535 32.66 5.69 4.70
N ARG A 536 32.18 5.14 5.83
CA ARG A 536 31.26 5.80 6.77
C ARG A 536 30.07 6.43 6.05
N ALA A 537 29.51 5.69 5.08
CA ALA A 537 28.46 6.15 4.19
C ALA A 537 27.18 5.34 4.39
N LEU A 538 26.04 6.02 4.52
CA LEU A 538 24.73 5.40 4.69
C LEU A 538 23.86 5.68 3.47
N CYS A 539 23.42 4.64 2.78
CA CYS A 539 22.39 4.74 1.76
C CYS A 539 21.03 4.42 2.36
N MET A 540 20.13 5.41 2.33
CA MET A 540 18.77 5.29 2.84
C MET A 540 17.76 4.90 1.77
N ALA A 541 18.20 4.22 0.70
CA ALA A 541 17.36 3.82 -0.43
C ALA A 541 16.43 4.97 -0.87
N GLU A 542 15.12 4.82 -0.68
CA GLU A 542 14.12 5.87 -0.87
C GLU A 542 13.37 6.24 0.44
N ASN A 543 13.83 5.69 1.57
CA ASN A 543 13.28 5.92 2.92
C ASN A 543 13.53 7.34 3.46
N ALA A 544 14.62 8.00 3.05
CA ALA A 544 14.96 9.36 3.48
C ALA A 544 15.54 10.17 2.32
N THR A 545 14.65 10.85 1.60
CA THR A 545 14.99 11.73 0.47
C THR A 545 14.88 13.21 0.85
N ARG A 546 14.95 14.12 -0.13
CA ARG A 546 14.87 15.58 0.11
C ARG A 546 13.43 16.10 -0.02
N THR A 547 12.44 15.29 0.34
CA THR A 547 11.01 15.62 0.30
C THR A 547 10.23 14.72 1.25
N MET A 548 9.04 15.13 1.67
CA MET A 548 8.00 14.21 2.12
C MET A 548 7.65 13.25 0.98
N HIS A 549 7.66 11.94 1.27
CA HIS A 549 7.30 10.91 0.29
C HIS A 549 5.83 10.50 0.38
N ASN A 550 5.37 9.72 -0.58
CA ASN A 550 4.01 9.20 -0.66
C ASN A 550 3.79 8.06 0.34
N ILE A 551 2.71 8.15 1.12
CA ILE A 551 2.12 7.01 1.85
C ILE A 551 1.14 6.23 0.96
N LEU A 552 0.54 6.93 0.00
CA LEU A 552 -0.12 6.35 -1.16
C LEU A 552 0.37 7.13 -2.38
N THR A 553 0.75 6.44 -3.44
CA THR A 553 1.15 7.09 -4.69
C THR A 553 -0.07 7.37 -5.57
N PRO A 554 -0.20 8.55 -6.21
CA PRO A 554 -1.37 8.87 -7.03
C PRO A 554 -1.61 7.92 -8.21
N ARG A 555 -0.56 7.29 -8.78
CA ARG A 555 -0.70 6.25 -9.80
C ARG A 555 -1.53 5.04 -9.34
N GLY A 556 -1.65 4.84 -8.03
CA GLY A 556 -2.36 3.72 -7.41
C GLY A 556 -1.38 2.62 -7.01
N ALA A 557 -1.41 2.26 -5.73
CA ALA A 557 -0.68 1.15 -5.12
C ALA A 557 -1.39 0.78 -3.80
N LEU A 558 -0.87 -0.23 -3.10
CA LEU A 558 -1.25 -0.46 -1.70
C LEU A 558 -0.79 0.71 -0.83
N VAL A 559 -1.55 0.98 0.25
CA VAL A 559 -1.17 2.03 1.20
C VAL A 559 0.00 1.56 2.05
N ARG A 560 1.07 2.35 2.08
CA ARG A 560 2.30 2.12 2.85
C ARG A 560 2.09 2.33 4.35
N ASP A 561 3.04 1.89 5.17
CA ASP A 561 2.95 2.01 6.62
C ASP A 561 3.86 3.13 7.17
N PRO A 562 3.34 4.34 7.43
CA PRO A 562 4.15 5.43 7.98
C PRO A 562 4.64 5.15 9.40
N LYS A 563 3.98 4.27 10.17
CA LYS A 563 4.45 3.90 11.51
C LYS A 563 5.68 3.02 11.43
N ALA A 564 5.65 2.01 10.56
CA ALA A 564 6.81 1.18 10.27
C ALA A 564 7.96 2.02 9.69
N TRP A 565 7.65 2.94 8.78
CA TRP A 565 8.62 3.86 8.18
C TRP A 565 9.35 4.70 9.22
N GLY A 566 8.60 5.37 10.11
CA GLY A 566 9.19 6.10 11.23
C GLY A 566 10.10 5.21 12.09
N LYS A 567 9.66 3.99 12.41
CA LYS A 567 10.47 3.04 13.17
C LYS A 567 11.79 2.68 12.49
N PHE A 568 11.80 2.37 11.19
CA PHE A 568 13.03 2.00 10.48
C PHE A 568 14.01 3.17 10.32
N LEU A 569 13.50 4.41 10.21
CA LEU A 569 14.31 5.62 10.26
C LEU A 569 14.99 5.81 11.62
N ASP A 570 14.26 5.55 12.72
CA ASP A 570 14.83 5.60 14.07
C ASP A 570 15.89 4.52 14.29
N GLU A 571 15.62 3.29 13.84
CA GLU A 571 16.60 2.21 13.86
C GLU A 571 17.87 2.58 13.08
N SER A 572 17.73 3.23 11.93
CA SER A 572 18.86 3.71 11.13
C SER A 572 19.65 4.79 11.87
N LEU A 573 18.95 5.74 12.49
CA LEU A 573 19.53 6.81 13.28
C LEU A 573 20.35 6.26 14.43
N VAL A 574 19.78 5.35 15.24
CA VAL A 574 20.44 4.76 16.40
C VAL A 574 21.64 3.90 15.97
N ARG A 575 21.50 3.11 14.90
CA ARG A 575 22.53 2.16 14.50
C ARG A 575 23.69 2.77 13.71
N TYR A 576 23.43 3.81 12.93
CA TYR A 576 24.39 4.35 11.97
C TYR A 576 24.70 5.83 12.19
N GLY A 577 23.85 6.60 12.85
CA GLY A 577 23.93 8.06 12.94
C GLY A 577 25.23 8.62 13.52
N ASP A 578 25.84 7.95 14.49
CA ASP A 578 27.12 8.39 15.08
C ASP A 578 28.36 7.97 14.28
N ARG A 579 28.19 7.06 13.33
CA ARG A 579 29.26 6.52 12.49
C ARG A 579 29.12 6.86 11.01
N THR A 580 28.22 7.78 10.66
CA THR A 580 27.99 8.21 9.28
C THR A 580 28.50 9.63 9.04
N ASP A 581 29.33 9.80 8.00
CA ASP A 581 29.84 11.11 7.58
C ASP A 581 29.11 11.65 6.34
N VAL A 582 28.54 10.75 5.54
CA VAL A 582 27.71 11.07 4.37
C VAL A 582 26.49 10.15 4.27
N LEU A 583 25.32 10.75 4.09
CA LEU A 583 24.06 10.04 3.80
C LEU A 583 23.69 10.30 2.35
N LEU A 584 23.50 9.23 1.58
CA LEU A 584 22.99 9.27 0.22
C LEU A 584 21.64 8.56 0.12
N ALA A 585 20.92 8.83 -0.96
CA ALA A 585 19.66 8.19 -1.31
C ALA A 585 19.62 7.99 -2.83
N GLN A 586 18.65 7.20 -3.27
CA GLN A 586 18.49 6.82 -4.67
C GLN A 586 17.69 7.85 -5.47
N HIS A 587 17.36 8.97 -4.82
CA HIS A 587 16.87 10.21 -5.44
C HIS A 587 17.53 11.43 -4.80
N ASN A 588 17.44 12.60 -5.46
CA ASN A 588 17.99 13.87 -5.01
C ASN A 588 19.52 13.84 -4.70
N TRP A 589 20.01 14.70 -3.80
CA TRP A 589 21.43 14.85 -3.44
C TRP A 589 21.75 14.41 -2.00
N PRO A 590 23.01 13.98 -1.72
CA PRO A 590 23.46 13.56 -0.40
C PRO A 590 23.44 14.67 0.67
N THR A 591 23.55 14.25 1.93
CA THR A 591 23.79 15.10 3.11
C THR A 591 25.17 14.80 3.68
N TRP A 592 25.94 15.82 4.04
CA TRP A 592 27.25 15.65 4.67
C TRP A 592 27.30 16.23 6.09
N GLY A 593 28.04 15.54 6.96
CA GLY A 593 28.28 15.91 8.35
C GLY A 593 27.36 15.18 9.32
N GLY A 594 27.95 14.49 10.31
CA GLY A 594 27.21 13.59 11.20
C GLY A 594 26.04 14.23 11.95
N GLU A 595 26.19 15.46 12.44
CA GLU A 595 25.09 16.18 13.11
C GLU A 595 23.90 16.39 12.17
N ARG A 596 24.15 16.89 10.96
CA ARG A 596 23.11 17.14 9.96
C ARG A 596 22.43 15.87 9.50
N ILE A 597 23.17 14.78 9.41
CA ILE A 597 22.64 13.45 9.07
C ILE A 597 21.71 12.96 10.19
N ARG A 598 22.14 13.07 11.45
CA ARG A 598 21.28 12.71 12.60
C ARG A 598 20.03 13.57 12.66
N THR A 599 20.14 14.89 12.42
CA THR A 599 18.98 15.78 12.35
C THR A 599 18.04 15.40 11.20
N LEU A 600 18.56 15.13 10.00
CA LEU A 600 17.73 14.70 8.87
C LEU A 600 16.95 13.42 9.20
N LEU A 601 17.63 12.40 9.73
CA LEU A 601 16.99 11.13 10.06
C LEU A 601 15.94 11.29 11.18
N ALA A 602 16.25 12.08 12.21
CA ALA A 602 15.30 12.37 13.29
C ALA A 602 14.07 13.13 12.78
N ASP A 603 14.27 14.16 11.95
CA ASP A 603 13.18 14.95 11.40
C ASP A 603 12.30 14.13 10.45
N GLN A 604 12.90 13.27 9.61
CA GLN A 604 12.15 12.35 8.74
C GLN A 604 11.35 11.33 9.57
N ARG A 605 11.96 10.72 10.59
CA ARG A 605 11.27 9.82 11.54
C ARG A 605 10.05 10.51 12.14
N ASP A 606 10.23 11.73 12.63
CA ASP A 606 9.18 12.49 13.31
C ASP A 606 8.07 12.89 12.35
N MET A 607 8.40 13.26 11.11
CA MET A 607 7.43 13.56 10.05
C MET A 607 6.50 12.38 9.76
N TYR A 608 7.05 11.18 9.52
CA TYR A 608 6.25 9.98 9.24
C TYR A 608 5.46 9.50 10.46
N THR A 609 6.08 9.57 11.64
CA THR A 609 5.40 9.22 12.90
C THR A 609 4.24 10.18 13.19
N TYR A 610 4.43 11.48 12.97
CA TYR A 610 3.37 12.49 13.08
C TYR A 610 2.24 12.24 12.07
N LEU A 611 2.57 11.96 10.80
CA LEU A 611 1.59 11.61 9.78
C LEU A 611 0.67 10.46 10.23
N ASN A 612 1.25 9.40 10.80
CA ASN A 612 0.48 8.29 11.35
C ASN A 612 -0.33 8.69 12.59
N ASP A 613 0.36 9.15 13.63
CA ASP A 613 -0.21 9.28 14.97
C ASP A 613 -1.20 10.45 15.05
N ARG A 614 -0.95 11.56 14.33
CA ARG A 614 -1.90 12.69 14.28
C ARG A 614 -3.16 12.34 13.48
N THR A 615 -3.03 11.59 12.39
CA THR A 615 -4.21 11.10 11.64
C THR A 615 -5.04 10.19 12.54
N LEU A 616 -4.41 9.21 13.22
CA LEU A 616 -5.09 8.31 14.16
C LEU A 616 -5.75 9.05 15.32
N HIS A 617 -5.10 10.10 15.84
CA HIS A 617 -5.69 10.93 16.88
C HIS A 617 -6.97 11.62 16.40
N LEU A 618 -6.95 12.19 15.19
CA LEU A 618 -8.10 12.90 14.63
C LEU A 618 -9.24 11.96 14.21
N LEU A 619 -8.93 10.80 13.61
CA LEU A 619 -9.98 9.83 13.30
C LEU A 619 -10.62 9.24 14.55
N ASN A 620 -9.87 9.06 15.65
CA ASN A 620 -10.45 8.63 16.93
C ASN A 620 -11.32 9.72 17.59
N GLN A 621 -11.26 10.97 17.10
CA GLN A 621 -12.19 12.05 17.45
C GLN A 621 -13.39 12.11 16.50
N GLY A 622 -13.51 11.15 15.57
CA GLY A 622 -14.61 11.06 14.62
C GLY A 622 -14.41 11.86 13.33
N LEU A 623 -13.22 12.43 13.09
CA LEU A 623 -12.99 13.15 11.84
C LEU A 623 -12.86 12.18 10.66
N THR A 624 -13.50 12.54 9.55
CA THR A 624 -13.45 11.81 8.28
C THR A 624 -12.20 12.20 7.46
N PRO A 625 -11.83 11.45 6.39
CA PRO A 625 -10.58 11.69 5.67
C PRO A 625 -10.37 13.15 5.21
N MET A 626 -11.43 13.80 4.71
CA MET A 626 -11.32 15.18 4.22
C MET A 626 -11.17 16.17 5.39
N GLN A 627 -11.87 15.94 6.50
CA GLN A 627 -11.73 16.76 7.70
C GLN A 627 -10.32 16.65 8.30
N ILE A 628 -9.74 15.45 8.29
CA ILE A 628 -8.36 15.24 8.74
C ILE A 628 -7.37 15.97 7.83
N ALA A 629 -7.54 15.87 6.51
CA ALA A 629 -6.69 16.58 5.56
C ALA A 629 -6.72 18.11 5.77
N GLU A 630 -7.89 18.68 6.07
CA GLU A 630 -8.04 20.11 6.40
C GLU A 630 -7.51 20.46 7.80
N ALA A 631 -7.57 19.54 8.77
CA ALA A 631 -6.97 19.74 10.10
C ALA A 631 -5.44 19.61 10.10
N MET A 632 -4.86 18.94 9.10
CA MET A 632 -3.42 18.66 8.98
C MET A 632 -2.79 19.43 7.80
N GLN A 633 -2.97 20.75 7.77
CA GLN A 633 -2.39 21.59 6.72
C GLN A 633 -0.88 21.87 6.87
N LYS A 634 -0.33 21.69 8.08
CA LYS A 634 1.09 21.98 8.40
C LYS A 634 1.71 20.89 9.28
N LEU A 635 3.01 20.70 9.13
CA LEU A 635 3.83 19.92 10.05
C LEU A 635 4.01 20.67 11.38
N PRO A 636 4.25 19.97 12.50
CA PRO A 636 4.41 20.61 13.79
C PRO A 636 5.79 21.28 13.92
N GLY A 637 5.82 22.42 14.62
CA GLY A 637 7.06 23.09 15.02
C GLY A 637 7.97 23.44 13.83
N ASP A 638 9.26 23.14 13.98
CA ASP A 638 10.28 23.50 12.99
C ASP A 638 10.28 22.59 11.75
N LEU A 639 9.64 21.41 11.80
CA LEU A 639 9.56 20.51 10.64
C LEU A 639 8.93 21.18 9.42
N GLU A 640 7.94 22.05 9.63
CA GLU A 640 7.29 22.81 8.55
C GLU A 640 8.27 23.70 7.78
N LYS A 641 9.36 24.14 8.40
CA LYS A 641 10.36 25.02 7.78
C LYS A 641 11.52 24.26 7.15
N LYS A 642 11.58 22.92 7.28
CA LYS A 642 12.67 22.11 6.73
C LYS A 642 12.39 21.78 5.26
N TRP A 643 13.33 22.11 4.38
CA TRP A 643 13.21 21.86 2.95
C TRP A 643 12.97 20.38 2.60
N TYR A 644 13.67 19.47 3.27
CA TYR A 644 13.52 18.02 3.05
C TYR A 644 12.20 17.43 3.59
N ALA A 645 11.41 18.18 4.36
CA ALA A 645 10.11 17.75 4.87
C ALA A 645 8.93 18.35 4.07
N ARG A 646 9.22 19.21 3.08
CA ARG A 646 8.19 19.82 2.23
C ARG A 646 7.54 18.79 1.33
N GLY A 647 6.29 19.05 0.96
CA GLY A 647 5.44 18.14 0.20
C GLY A 647 5.67 18.14 -1.32
N TYR A 648 6.91 17.99 -1.81
CA TYR A 648 7.20 18.04 -3.25
C TYR A 648 6.74 16.78 -3.99
N TYR A 649 6.76 15.62 -3.34
CA TYR A 649 6.35 14.33 -3.91
C TYR A 649 5.07 13.80 -3.23
N GLY A 650 5.15 13.46 -1.94
CA GLY A 650 3.97 13.29 -1.09
C GLY A 650 3.42 14.62 -0.60
N SER A 651 2.24 14.61 0.00
CA SER A 651 1.68 15.79 0.67
C SER A 651 0.97 15.39 1.95
N LEU A 652 0.93 16.28 2.94
CA LEU A 652 0.20 16.04 4.19
C LEU A 652 -1.25 15.66 3.94
N SER A 653 -1.92 16.40 3.05
CA SER A 653 -3.34 16.18 2.71
C SER A 653 -3.57 14.80 2.08
N PHE A 654 -2.74 14.37 1.13
CA PHE A 654 -2.92 13.05 0.51
C PHE A 654 -2.51 11.92 1.44
N ASN A 655 -1.40 12.09 2.15
CA ASN A 655 -0.86 11.08 3.05
C ASN A 655 -1.75 10.83 4.27
N SER A 656 -2.35 11.85 4.88
CA SER A 656 -3.27 11.65 6.01
C SER A 656 -4.54 10.91 5.60
N ARG A 657 -5.09 11.20 4.41
CA ARG A 657 -6.20 10.43 3.82
C ARG A 657 -5.81 8.99 3.54
N ALA A 658 -4.58 8.75 3.07
CA ALA A 658 -4.07 7.41 2.89
C ALA A 658 -3.95 6.66 4.22
N VAL A 659 -3.45 7.31 5.28
CA VAL A 659 -3.43 6.71 6.62
C VAL A 659 -4.85 6.33 7.07
N TYR A 660 -5.85 7.20 6.91
CA TYR A 660 -7.23 6.83 7.19
C TYR A 660 -7.64 5.59 6.39
N GLN A 661 -7.39 5.57 5.07
CA GLN A 661 -7.73 4.44 4.19
C GLN A 661 -7.08 3.13 4.67
N ARG A 662 -5.85 3.17 5.19
CA ARG A 662 -5.16 2.00 5.73
C ARG A 662 -5.89 1.40 6.94
N TYR A 663 -6.40 2.25 7.84
CA TYR A 663 -7.00 1.78 9.09
C TYR A 663 -8.52 1.53 9.01
N LEU A 664 -9.26 2.36 8.27
CA LEU A 664 -10.73 2.34 8.23
C LEU A 664 -11.32 2.10 6.83
N GLY A 665 -10.49 2.03 5.79
CA GLY A 665 -10.93 1.92 4.41
C GLY A 665 -11.44 3.24 3.82
N PHE A 666 -12.13 3.17 2.68
CA PHE A 666 -12.61 4.35 1.95
C PHE A 666 -13.90 4.95 2.53
N TYR A 667 -14.68 4.17 3.30
CA TYR A 667 -15.98 4.58 3.82
C TYR A 667 -15.82 5.48 5.04
N ASP A 668 -16.51 6.61 5.04
CA ASP A 668 -16.41 7.65 6.08
C ASP A 668 -17.42 7.47 7.22
N ALA A 669 -18.07 6.31 7.29
CA ALA A 669 -19.14 5.99 8.25
C ALA A 669 -20.44 6.81 8.11
N ASN A 670 -20.54 7.75 7.17
CA ASN A 670 -21.78 8.47 6.88
C ASN A 670 -22.62 7.67 5.87
N PRO A 671 -23.82 7.17 6.23
CA PRO A 671 -24.62 6.35 5.32
C PRO A 671 -25.02 7.06 4.01
N ALA A 672 -24.99 8.39 3.97
CA ALA A 672 -25.19 9.15 2.72
C ALA A 672 -24.14 8.84 1.65
N ASN A 673 -22.96 8.37 2.07
CA ASN A 673 -21.81 8.05 1.22
C ASN A 673 -21.62 6.53 1.06
N LEU A 674 -22.52 5.70 1.61
CA LEU A 674 -22.39 4.24 1.58
C LEU A 674 -22.61 3.65 0.18
N ASN A 675 -23.56 4.21 -0.58
CA ASN A 675 -23.89 3.78 -1.94
C ASN A 675 -24.15 5.01 -2.83
N PRO A 676 -23.10 5.80 -3.15
CA PRO A 676 -23.24 7.01 -3.93
C PRO A 676 -23.64 6.68 -5.38
N LEU A 677 -24.35 7.62 -6.03
CA LEU A 677 -24.59 7.54 -7.46
C LEU A 677 -23.26 7.58 -8.24
N GLU A 678 -23.22 6.86 -9.36
CA GLU A 678 -22.12 6.94 -10.33
C GLU A 678 -21.95 8.39 -10.83
N PRO A 679 -20.72 8.89 -11.07
CA PRO A 679 -20.44 10.27 -11.42
C PRO A 679 -21.28 10.90 -12.55
N GLU A 680 -21.56 10.18 -13.65
CA GLU A 680 -22.40 10.66 -14.77
C GLU A 680 -23.85 10.89 -14.29
N ALA A 681 -24.40 9.91 -13.55
CA ALA A 681 -25.76 10.01 -12.99
C ALA A 681 -25.88 11.09 -11.92
N ALA A 682 -24.89 11.21 -11.03
CA ALA A 682 -24.82 12.26 -10.03
C ALA A 682 -24.70 13.64 -10.68
N GLY A 683 -23.81 13.77 -11.67
CA GLY A 683 -23.54 15.02 -12.40
C GLY A 683 -24.83 15.62 -12.96
N ARG A 684 -25.63 14.83 -13.68
CA ARG A 684 -26.93 15.28 -14.22
C ARG A 684 -27.85 15.86 -13.15
N ARG A 685 -27.99 15.19 -12.00
CA ARG A 685 -28.85 15.65 -10.90
C ARG A 685 -28.31 16.92 -10.23
N TYR A 686 -26.99 17.02 -10.06
CA TYR A 686 -26.35 18.22 -9.52
C TYR A 686 -26.56 19.43 -10.44
N VAL A 687 -26.37 19.26 -11.75
CA VAL A 687 -26.58 20.34 -12.73
C VAL A 687 -28.03 20.80 -12.76
N GLU A 688 -28.98 19.86 -12.77
CA GLU A 688 -30.41 20.18 -12.67
C GLU A 688 -30.73 20.96 -11.39
N ALA A 689 -30.24 20.48 -10.23
CA ALA A 689 -30.47 21.12 -8.94
C ALA A 689 -29.85 22.54 -8.84
N MET A 690 -28.74 22.79 -9.53
CA MET A 690 -28.10 24.11 -9.58
C MET A 690 -28.75 25.06 -10.61
N GLY A 691 -29.71 24.58 -11.40
CA GLY A 691 -30.48 25.39 -12.36
C GLY A 691 -29.95 25.34 -13.80
N GLY A 692 -29.36 24.20 -14.20
CA GLY A 692 -28.95 23.92 -15.57
C GLY A 692 -27.49 24.28 -15.89
N SER A 693 -27.02 23.80 -17.04
CA SER A 693 -25.62 23.89 -17.47
C SER A 693 -25.07 25.32 -17.50
N ASP A 694 -25.82 26.27 -18.08
CA ASP A 694 -25.39 27.67 -18.21
C ASP A 694 -25.19 28.34 -16.85
N LYS A 695 -26.05 28.02 -15.89
CA LYS A 695 -25.96 28.58 -14.53
C LYS A 695 -24.76 28.01 -13.78
N VAL A 696 -24.50 26.71 -13.90
CA VAL A 696 -23.30 26.09 -13.32
C VAL A 696 -22.03 26.68 -13.96
N LEU A 697 -22.00 26.86 -15.28
CA LEU A 697 -20.88 27.48 -15.96
C LEU A 697 -20.65 28.94 -15.52
N GLY A 698 -21.73 29.71 -15.31
CA GLY A 698 -21.66 31.03 -14.70
C GLY A 698 -21.05 31.00 -13.29
N MET A 699 -21.51 30.07 -12.43
CA MET A 699 -20.96 29.88 -11.09
C MET A 699 -19.47 29.49 -11.11
N MET A 700 -19.04 28.66 -12.07
CA MET A 700 -17.62 28.33 -12.25
C MET A 700 -16.80 29.57 -12.59
N ARG A 701 -17.25 30.37 -13.57
CA ARG A 701 -16.56 31.60 -13.99
C ARG A 701 -16.44 32.60 -12.83
N ASP A 702 -17.50 32.76 -12.05
CA ASP A 702 -17.48 33.61 -10.85
C ASP A 702 -16.51 33.10 -9.78
N ALA A 703 -16.48 31.78 -9.53
CA ALA A 703 -15.56 31.17 -8.58
C ALA A 703 -14.09 31.34 -9.02
N ILE A 704 -13.79 31.11 -10.31
CA ILE A 704 -12.46 31.32 -10.90
C ILE A 704 -12.03 32.79 -10.77
N ALA A 705 -12.93 33.73 -11.06
CA ALA A 705 -12.65 35.17 -10.94
C ALA A 705 -12.31 35.58 -9.49
N LYS A 706 -12.92 34.90 -8.50
CA LYS A 706 -12.67 35.12 -7.06
C LYS A 706 -11.47 34.36 -6.50
N GLY A 707 -10.82 33.51 -7.30
CA GLY A 707 -9.72 32.68 -6.84
C GLY A 707 -10.13 31.38 -6.14
N ASP A 708 -11.42 31.04 -6.14
CA ASP A 708 -11.95 29.83 -5.51
C ASP A 708 -11.88 28.62 -6.46
N TYR A 709 -10.66 28.27 -6.84
CA TYR A 709 -10.39 27.27 -7.87
C TYR A 709 -10.76 25.84 -7.44
N ARG A 710 -10.63 25.52 -6.16
CA ARG A 710 -11.02 24.19 -5.62
C ARG A 710 -12.53 23.97 -5.80
N TRP A 711 -13.34 24.98 -5.48
CA TRP A 711 -14.79 24.91 -5.66
C TRP A 711 -15.18 24.91 -7.14
N ALA A 712 -14.59 25.79 -7.95
CA ALA A 712 -14.83 25.82 -9.40
C ALA A 712 -14.58 24.45 -10.05
N ALA A 713 -13.47 23.79 -9.66
CA ALA A 713 -13.13 22.46 -10.14
C ALA A 713 -14.13 21.38 -9.68
N GLU A 714 -14.69 21.50 -8.47
CA GLU A 714 -15.66 20.54 -7.94
C GLU A 714 -17.00 20.60 -8.71
N ILE A 715 -17.57 21.79 -8.87
CA ILE A 715 -18.83 21.97 -9.59
C ILE A 715 -18.67 21.75 -11.10
N GLY A 716 -17.53 22.17 -11.67
CA GLY A 716 -17.25 21.96 -13.09
C GLY A 716 -17.07 20.49 -13.43
N ASN A 717 -16.50 19.69 -12.53
CA ASN A 717 -16.47 18.25 -12.70
C ASN A 717 -17.89 17.66 -12.78
N ARG A 718 -18.87 18.16 -11.99
CA ARG A 718 -20.27 17.71 -12.10
C ARG A 718 -20.86 18.02 -13.47
N LEU A 719 -20.57 19.21 -14.02
CA LEU A 719 -21.04 19.63 -15.33
C LEU A 719 -20.40 18.81 -16.46
N VAL A 720 -19.07 18.62 -16.44
CA VAL A 720 -18.36 17.83 -17.46
C VAL A 720 -18.83 16.37 -17.48
N PHE A 721 -19.11 15.77 -16.31
CA PHE A 721 -19.67 14.42 -16.27
C PHE A 721 -21.15 14.34 -16.67
N ALA A 722 -21.92 15.43 -16.51
CA ALA A 722 -23.29 15.50 -16.97
C ALA A 722 -23.40 15.69 -18.50
N ASP A 723 -22.50 16.51 -19.07
CA ASP A 723 -22.48 16.90 -20.47
C ASP A 723 -21.03 16.97 -21.00
N PRO A 724 -20.42 15.82 -21.34
CA PRO A 724 -19.02 15.75 -21.76
C PRO A 724 -18.73 16.38 -23.13
N GLN A 725 -19.76 16.74 -23.89
CA GLN A 725 -19.62 17.46 -25.17
C GLN A 725 -19.59 18.98 -24.99
N ASN A 726 -19.90 19.48 -23.78
CA ASN A 726 -19.85 20.90 -23.47
C ASN A 726 -18.41 21.41 -23.40
N GLN A 727 -17.92 21.96 -24.52
CA GLN A 727 -16.55 22.45 -24.62
C GLN A 727 -16.29 23.66 -23.70
N GLU A 728 -17.27 24.54 -23.49
CA GLU A 728 -17.10 25.68 -22.58
C GLU A 728 -16.92 25.24 -21.12
N ALA A 729 -17.68 24.23 -20.68
CA ALA A 729 -17.52 23.63 -19.36
C ALA A 729 -16.16 22.95 -19.20
N ARG A 730 -15.72 22.20 -20.23
CA ARG A 730 -14.39 21.56 -20.24
C ARG A 730 -13.26 22.58 -20.17
N ASN A 731 -13.37 23.68 -20.92
CA ASN A 731 -12.40 24.76 -20.94
C ASN A 731 -12.35 25.49 -19.58
N ALA A 732 -13.51 25.85 -19.01
CA ALA A 732 -13.58 26.47 -17.69
C ALA A 732 -13.05 25.55 -16.57
N GLN A 733 -13.32 24.24 -16.66
CA GLN A 733 -12.74 23.24 -15.76
C GLN A 733 -11.22 23.17 -15.92
N ALA A 734 -10.72 23.17 -17.16
CA ALA A 734 -9.30 23.15 -17.45
C ALA A 734 -8.59 24.39 -16.86
N ASP A 735 -9.19 25.58 -17.01
CA ASP A 735 -8.66 26.83 -16.45
C ASP A 735 -8.60 26.78 -14.91
N ALA A 736 -9.63 26.22 -14.23
CA ALA A 736 -9.61 26.05 -12.78
C ALA A 736 -8.51 25.07 -12.32
N LEU A 737 -8.38 23.91 -12.98
CA LEU A 737 -7.31 22.94 -12.67
C LEU A 737 -5.93 23.54 -12.94
N GLU A 738 -5.77 24.30 -14.01
CA GLU A 738 -4.51 24.96 -14.37
C GLU A 738 -4.05 25.94 -13.29
N GLN A 739 -4.95 26.79 -12.77
CA GLN A 739 -4.62 27.68 -11.65
C GLN A 739 -4.26 26.92 -10.36
N LEU A 740 -4.94 25.81 -10.06
CA LEU A 740 -4.54 24.92 -8.95
C LEU A 740 -3.14 24.34 -9.18
N GLY A 741 -2.81 23.95 -10.41
CA GLY A 741 -1.48 23.48 -10.81
C GLY A 741 -0.39 24.55 -10.72
N TYR A 742 -0.74 25.83 -10.88
CA TYR A 742 0.19 26.94 -10.72
C TYR A 742 0.47 27.30 -9.26
N GLN A 743 -0.48 27.06 -8.35
CA GLN A 743 -0.34 27.37 -6.92
C GLN A 743 0.31 26.24 -6.10
N THR A 744 0.13 24.98 -6.51
CA THR A 744 0.53 23.85 -5.67
C THR A 744 2.05 23.70 -5.54
N GLU A 745 2.52 23.44 -4.31
CA GLU A 745 3.92 23.10 -4.02
C GLU A 745 4.24 21.65 -4.43
N ASN A 746 3.23 20.78 -4.50
CA ASN A 746 3.42 19.37 -4.81
C ASN A 746 3.53 19.16 -6.32
N SER A 747 4.68 18.64 -6.76
CA SER A 747 4.99 18.43 -8.17
C SER A 747 4.02 17.46 -8.85
N LEU A 748 3.61 16.40 -8.13
CA LEU A 748 2.70 15.41 -8.68
C LEU A 748 1.31 16.00 -8.87
N TRP A 749 0.85 16.82 -7.92
CA TRP A 749 -0.43 17.52 -8.04
C TRP A 749 -0.41 18.49 -9.22
N ARG A 750 0.67 19.27 -9.39
CA ARG A 750 0.84 20.11 -10.57
C ARG A 750 0.71 19.29 -11.85
N ASN A 751 1.44 18.18 -11.94
CA ASN A 751 1.43 17.30 -13.11
C ASN A 751 0.03 16.73 -13.39
N MET A 752 -0.67 16.27 -12.36
CA MET A 752 -2.03 15.74 -12.49
C MET A 752 -3.04 16.81 -12.92
N TYR A 753 -2.98 18.00 -12.32
CA TYR A 753 -3.84 19.12 -12.69
C TYR A 753 -3.65 19.56 -14.14
N LEU A 754 -2.39 19.74 -14.56
CA LEU A 754 -2.07 20.18 -15.92
C LEU A 754 -2.34 19.10 -16.97
N THR A 755 -2.16 17.83 -16.63
CA THR A 755 -2.57 16.72 -17.52
C THR A 755 -4.09 16.67 -17.66
N GLY A 756 -4.83 16.84 -16.57
CA GLY A 756 -6.29 16.94 -16.60
C GLY A 756 -6.78 18.12 -17.45
N ALA A 757 -6.18 19.30 -17.29
CA ALA A 757 -6.48 20.46 -18.13
C ALA A 757 -6.18 20.21 -19.62
N LEU A 758 -5.04 19.56 -19.93
CA LEU A 758 -4.68 19.19 -21.30
C LEU A 758 -5.70 18.25 -21.93
N GLU A 759 -6.15 17.22 -21.21
CA GLU A 759 -7.13 16.25 -21.70
C GLU A 759 -8.55 16.80 -21.76
N LEU A 760 -8.93 17.72 -20.86
CA LEU A 760 -10.21 18.44 -20.98
C LEU A 760 -10.24 19.29 -22.25
N ARG A 761 -9.15 19.98 -22.60
CA ARG A 761 -9.07 20.80 -23.80
C ARG A 761 -9.00 19.97 -25.09
N ASN A 762 -8.29 18.84 -25.08
CA ASN A 762 -7.92 18.13 -26.32
C ASN A 762 -8.41 16.67 -26.44
N GLY A 763 -8.98 16.11 -25.37
CA GLY A 763 -9.21 14.66 -25.23
C GLY A 763 -7.96 13.89 -24.79
N PRO A 764 -8.11 12.63 -24.35
CA PRO A 764 -6.97 11.78 -24.01
C PRO A 764 -6.16 11.44 -25.27
N ARG A 765 -4.84 11.26 -25.12
CA ARG A 765 -3.99 10.72 -26.19
C ARG A 765 -4.17 9.21 -26.28
N SER A 766 -4.11 8.68 -27.51
CA SER A 766 -3.99 7.25 -27.74
C SER A 766 -2.65 6.75 -27.20
N ASN A 767 -2.71 5.71 -26.37
CA ASN A 767 -1.55 5.07 -25.78
C ASN A 767 -1.41 3.66 -26.35
N SER A 768 -0.18 3.25 -26.64
CA SER A 768 0.13 1.85 -26.92
C SER A 768 0.37 1.08 -25.64
N THR A 769 0.08 -0.22 -25.67
CA THR A 769 0.49 -1.13 -24.59
C THR A 769 2.02 -1.13 -24.51
N ARG A 770 2.55 -0.90 -23.30
CA ARG A 770 3.98 -0.91 -23.06
C ARG A 770 4.53 -2.34 -23.21
N GLN A 771 5.60 -2.50 -23.97
CA GLN A 771 6.38 -3.74 -23.97
C GLN A 771 7.34 -3.70 -22.77
N ALA A 772 7.14 -4.61 -21.82
CA ALA A 772 8.09 -4.87 -20.74
C ALA A 772 8.39 -6.37 -20.76
N GLU A 773 9.15 -6.79 -21.78
CA GLU A 773 9.33 -8.22 -22.08
C GLU A 773 9.83 -9.02 -20.88
N ASP A 774 10.79 -8.45 -20.15
CA ASP A 774 11.36 -9.09 -18.98
C ASP A 774 10.40 -9.18 -17.81
N LEU A 775 9.50 -8.21 -17.62
CA LEU A 775 8.48 -8.29 -16.57
C LEU A 775 7.48 -9.41 -16.88
N VAL A 776 7.15 -9.62 -18.15
CA VAL A 776 6.33 -10.77 -18.57
C VAL A 776 7.09 -12.07 -18.38
N ARG A 777 8.36 -12.14 -18.77
CA ARG A 777 9.21 -13.33 -18.57
C ARG A 777 9.48 -13.62 -17.09
N ALA A 778 9.40 -12.62 -16.21
CA ALA A 778 9.54 -12.79 -14.77
C ALA A 778 8.30 -13.39 -14.10
N LEU A 779 7.14 -13.44 -14.79
CA LEU A 779 5.92 -14.04 -14.24
C LEU A 779 6.14 -15.54 -14.00
N ALA A 780 5.90 -15.96 -12.76
CA ALA A 780 5.67 -17.38 -12.46
C ALA A 780 4.34 -17.83 -13.13
N PRO A 781 4.21 -19.12 -13.51
CA PRO A 781 2.96 -19.60 -14.09
C PRO A 781 1.71 -19.34 -13.22
N SER A 782 1.85 -19.43 -11.89
CA SER A 782 0.78 -19.08 -10.94
C SER A 782 0.28 -17.64 -11.12
N MET A 783 1.19 -16.67 -11.15
CA MET A 783 0.86 -15.26 -11.39
C MET A 783 0.25 -15.03 -12.77
N PHE A 784 0.69 -15.77 -13.79
CA PHE A 784 0.05 -15.72 -15.11
C PHE A 784 -1.42 -16.18 -15.05
N PHE A 785 -1.71 -17.26 -14.33
CA PHE A 785 -3.09 -17.73 -14.16
C PHE A 785 -3.94 -16.78 -13.29
N ASP A 786 -3.35 -16.13 -12.28
CA ASP A 786 -4.01 -15.04 -11.54
C ASP A 786 -4.40 -13.90 -12.48
N TYR A 787 -3.48 -13.48 -13.36
CA TYR A 787 -3.75 -12.44 -14.34
C TYR A 787 -4.77 -12.86 -15.42
N MET A 788 -4.79 -14.14 -15.82
CA MET A 788 -5.88 -14.67 -16.65
C MET A 788 -7.24 -14.53 -15.94
N GLY A 789 -7.28 -14.80 -14.63
CA GLY A 789 -8.48 -14.58 -13.82
C GLY A 789 -8.94 -13.12 -13.86
N VAL A 790 -8.01 -12.16 -13.79
CA VAL A 790 -8.30 -10.71 -13.93
C VAL A 790 -8.84 -10.38 -15.32
N ARG A 791 -8.34 -11.02 -16.37
CA ARG A 791 -8.75 -10.76 -17.76
C ARG A 791 -10.05 -11.42 -18.17
N LEU A 792 -10.50 -12.44 -17.44
CA LEU A 792 -11.72 -13.18 -17.76
C LEU A 792 -12.94 -12.24 -17.74
N ASP A 793 -13.68 -12.19 -18.85
CA ASP A 793 -15.01 -11.58 -18.89
C ASP A 793 -16.00 -12.54 -18.21
N SER A 794 -16.27 -12.31 -16.93
CA SER A 794 -17.13 -13.17 -16.13
C SER A 794 -18.54 -13.31 -16.69
N ASP A 795 -19.11 -12.23 -17.25
CA ASP A 795 -20.47 -12.24 -17.81
C ASP A 795 -20.54 -13.13 -19.05
N LYS A 796 -19.53 -13.07 -19.93
CA LYS A 796 -19.41 -13.99 -21.07
C LYS A 796 -19.08 -15.42 -20.65
N ALA A 797 -18.39 -15.60 -19.53
CA ALA A 797 -17.91 -16.91 -19.09
C ALA A 797 -18.98 -17.75 -18.35
N VAL A 798 -20.09 -17.15 -17.90
CA VAL A 798 -21.22 -17.90 -17.33
C VAL A 798 -21.80 -18.86 -18.37
N GLY A 799 -21.94 -20.14 -18.00
CA GLY A 799 -22.42 -21.19 -18.89
C GLY A 799 -21.31 -21.91 -19.67
N HIS A 800 -20.05 -21.50 -19.50
CA HIS A 800 -18.87 -22.08 -20.15
C HIS A 800 -17.97 -22.83 -19.15
N ASP A 801 -18.57 -23.52 -18.18
CA ASP A 801 -17.83 -24.29 -17.16
C ASP A 801 -16.89 -25.33 -17.83
N MET A 802 -15.66 -25.41 -17.33
CA MET A 802 -14.64 -26.34 -17.84
C MET A 802 -13.53 -26.60 -16.81
N VAL A 803 -12.84 -27.72 -16.97
CA VAL A 803 -11.67 -28.12 -16.19
C VAL A 803 -10.50 -28.45 -17.12
N LEU A 804 -9.38 -27.75 -16.96
CA LEU A 804 -8.21 -27.89 -17.81
C LEU A 804 -6.99 -28.24 -16.96
N ASN A 805 -6.14 -29.14 -17.45
CA ASN A 805 -4.81 -29.31 -16.90
C ASN A 805 -3.80 -28.52 -17.73
N TRP A 806 -2.86 -27.85 -17.08
CA TRP A 806 -1.71 -27.20 -17.71
C TRP A 806 -0.43 -27.84 -17.18
N VAL A 807 0.49 -28.23 -18.05
CA VAL A 807 1.74 -28.90 -17.68
C VAL A 807 2.90 -28.16 -18.33
N PHE A 808 3.78 -27.59 -17.49
CA PHE A 808 5.03 -26.99 -17.96
C PHE A 808 6.14 -28.03 -17.97
N SER A 809 6.53 -28.50 -19.16
CA SER A 809 7.46 -29.63 -19.32
C SER A 809 8.89 -29.32 -18.84
N ASP A 810 9.29 -28.05 -18.88
CA ASP A 810 10.57 -27.53 -18.40
C ASP A 810 10.60 -27.31 -16.88
N LEU A 811 9.45 -27.05 -16.26
CA LEU A 811 9.36 -26.80 -14.82
C LEU A 811 8.95 -28.05 -14.02
N GLY A 812 8.36 -29.07 -14.67
CA GLY A 812 7.82 -30.24 -13.99
C GLY A 812 6.62 -29.93 -13.08
N GLN A 813 6.00 -28.75 -13.25
CA GLN A 813 4.91 -28.26 -12.42
C GLN A 813 3.57 -28.33 -13.17
N PRO A 814 2.63 -29.20 -12.76
CA PRO A 814 1.28 -29.21 -13.29
C PRO A 814 0.36 -28.22 -12.55
N PHE A 815 -0.65 -27.73 -13.25
CA PHE A 815 -1.69 -26.86 -12.73
C PHE A 815 -3.06 -27.40 -13.13
N ALA A 816 -3.98 -27.49 -12.17
CA ALA A 816 -5.37 -27.87 -12.39
C ALA A 816 -6.24 -26.61 -12.40
N LEU A 817 -6.62 -26.15 -13.59
CA LEU A 817 -7.47 -24.97 -13.80
C LEU A 817 -8.94 -25.37 -13.81
N THR A 818 -9.78 -24.59 -13.12
CA THR A 818 -11.23 -24.74 -13.09
C THR A 818 -11.87 -23.39 -13.42
N LEU A 819 -12.63 -23.33 -14.52
CA LEU A 819 -13.57 -22.24 -14.79
C LEU A 819 -14.97 -22.71 -14.37
N ARG A 820 -15.55 -22.02 -13.39
CA ARG A 820 -16.91 -22.33 -12.93
C ARG A 820 -17.64 -21.07 -12.50
N ASN A 821 -18.90 -20.91 -12.92
CA ASN A 821 -19.72 -19.74 -12.60
C ASN A 821 -19.07 -18.41 -13.03
N GLY A 822 -18.37 -18.40 -14.18
CA GLY A 822 -17.65 -17.21 -14.66
C GLY A 822 -16.42 -16.82 -13.83
N VAL A 823 -15.88 -17.74 -13.03
CA VAL A 823 -14.68 -17.53 -12.20
C VAL A 823 -13.61 -18.57 -12.54
N LEU A 824 -12.41 -18.11 -12.88
CA LEU A 824 -11.24 -18.95 -13.11
C LEU A 824 -10.44 -19.12 -11.81
N THR A 825 -10.14 -20.36 -11.46
CA THR A 825 -9.28 -20.74 -10.32
C THR A 825 -8.27 -21.79 -10.75
N TYR A 826 -7.20 -21.97 -9.98
CA TYR A 826 -6.23 -23.04 -10.23
C TYR A 826 -5.73 -23.68 -8.94
N ARG A 827 -5.15 -24.88 -9.07
CA ARG A 827 -4.36 -25.55 -8.03
C ARG A 827 -2.99 -25.90 -8.59
N GLU A 828 -1.94 -25.37 -7.97
CA GLU A 828 -0.56 -25.68 -8.31
C GLU A 828 -0.16 -27.09 -7.82
N GLY A 829 0.66 -27.79 -8.60
CA GLY A 829 1.13 -29.14 -8.30
C GLY A 829 0.07 -30.24 -8.46
N MET A 830 -1.12 -29.91 -8.97
CA MET A 830 -2.25 -30.82 -9.06
C MET A 830 -2.72 -30.99 -10.51
N ARG A 831 -3.44 -32.09 -10.76
CA ARG A 831 -4.16 -32.36 -12.02
C ARG A 831 -5.59 -32.79 -11.70
N HIS A 832 -6.53 -32.38 -12.54
CA HIS A 832 -7.84 -33.01 -12.61
C HIS A 832 -7.71 -34.43 -13.16
N GLU A 833 -8.43 -35.39 -12.57
CA GLU A 833 -8.48 -36.78 -13.05
C GLU A 833 -9.23 -36.90 -14.38
N LYS A 834 -10.26 -36.06 -14.58
CA LYS A 834 -11.09 -36.02 -15.79
C LYS A 834 -11.09 -34.58 -16.34
N PRO A 835 -9.99 -34.10 -16.90
CA PRO A 835 -9.95 -32.79 -17.53
C PRO A 835 -10.71 -32.84 -18.86
N ASP A 836 -11.31 -31.72 -19.27
CA ASP A 836 -11.79 -31.57 -20.65
C ASP A 836 -10.61 -31.58 -21.62
N ALA A 837 -9.51 -30.92 -21.24
CA ALA A 837 -8.24 -31.00 -21.96
C ALA A 837 -7.01 -30.82 -21.05
N THR A 838 -5.89 -31.40 -21.46
CA THR A 838 -4.55 -31.16 -20.90
C THR A 838 -3.71 -30.41 -21.92
N VAL A 839 -3.20 -29.25 -21.55
CA VAL A 839 -2.29 -28.41 -22.34
C VAL A 839 -0.87 -28.60 -21.80
N THR A 840 0.06 -29.05 -22.65
CA THR A 840 1.48 -29.20 -22.29
C THR A 840 2.33 -28.26 -23.14
N MET A 841 3.18 -27.46 -22.49
CA MET A 841 4.11 -26.54 -23.15
C MET A 841 5.33 -26.25 -22.26
N THR A 842 6.27 -25.42 -22.71
CA THR A 842 7.31 -24.85 -21.83
C THR A 842 6.91 -23.48 -21.31
N LYS A 843 7.52 -23.01 -20.22
CA LYS A 843 7.34 -21.62 -19.77
C LYS A 843 7.76 -20.62 -20.85
N SER A 844 8.86 -20.91 -21.56
CA SER A 844 9.35 -20.07 -22.67
C SER A 844 8.32 -19.93 -23.81
N THR A 845 7.59 -21.00 -24.14
CA THR A 845 6.49 -20.95 -25.11
C THR A 845 5.35 -20.05 -24.61
N LEU A 846 4.96 -20.17 -23.33
CA LEU A 846 3.95 -19.29 -22.73
C LEU A 846 4.37 -17.81 -22.76
N ASP A 847 5.62 -17.52 -22.42
CA ASP A 847 6.16 -16.15 -22.42
C ASP A 847 6.06 -15.54 -23.82
N ARG A 848 6.47 -16.27 -24.87
CA ARG A 848 6.39 -15.80 -26.27
C ARG A 848 4.97 -15.54 -26.73
N ILE A 849 4.00 -16.36 -26.30
CA ILE A 849 2.58 -16.16 -26.60
C ILE A 849 2.07 -14.90 -25.89
N SER A 850 2.41 -14.74 -24.61
CA SER A 850 2.03 -13.58 -23.81
C SER A 850 2.58 -12.27 -24.39
N LEU A 851 3.79 -12.32 -24.94
CA LEU A 851 4.45 -11.22 -25.65
C LEU A 851 3.96 -11.01 -27.08
N ARG A 852 3.01 -11.84 -27.57
CA ARG A 852 2.52 -11.82 -28.95
C ARG A 852 3.62 -12.02 -30.00
N GLN A 853 4.74 -12.65 -29.62
CA GLN A 853 5.84 -12.99 -30.52
C GLN A 853 5.48 -14.20 -31.39
N ILE A 854 4.63 -15.09 -30.86
CA ILE A 854 3.97 -16.18 -31.58
C ILE A 854 2.50 -16.24 -31.16
N THR A 855 1.64 -16.74 -32.03
CA THR A 855 0.23 -17.01 -31.67
C THR A 855 0.05 -18.41 -31.11
N LEU A 856 -1.04 -18.64 -30.36
CA LEU A 856 -1.39 -19.98 -29.85
C LEU A 856 -1.50 -21.03 -30.99
N PRO A 857 -2.17 -20.75 -32.13
CA PRO A 857 -2.21 -21.70 -33.24
C PRO A 857 -0.84 -21.97 -33.90
N GLU A 858 0.04 -20.96 -33.97
CA GLU A 858 1.41 -21.15 -34.47
C GLU A 858 2.23 -22.06 -33.55
N ALA A 859 2.17 -21.82 -32.23
CA ALA A 859 2.86 -22.65 -31.25
C ALA A 859 2.39 -24.11 -31.30
N MET A 860 1.09 -24.35 -31.53
CA MET A 860 0.54 -25.70 -31.75
C MET A 860 1.08 -26.33 -33.05
N ARG A 861 1.10 -25.59 -34.17
CA ARG A 861 1.65 -26.10 -35.44
C ARG A 861 3.14 -26.43 -35.37
N ASN A 862 3.89 -25.65 -34.60
CA ASN A 862 5.33 -25.85 -34.38
C ASN A 862 5.62 -27.03 -33.43
N GLY A 863 4.59 -27.68 -32.87
CA GLY A 863 4.76 -28.76 -31.90
C GLY A 863 5.21 -28.30 -30.51
N GLU A 864 5.18 -27.00 -30.23
CA GLU A 864 5.56 -26.43 -28.93
C GLU A 864 4.46 -26.54 -27.87
N ILE A 865 3.21 -26.71 -28.33
CA ILE A 865 2.05 -26.98 -27.49
C ILE A 865 1.45 -28.31 -27.91
N ARG A 866 1.30 -29.22 -26.94
CA ARG A 866 0.56 -30.47 -27.10
C ARG A 866 -0.74 -30.38 -26.32
N ILE A 867 -1.85 -30.72 -26.96
CA ILE A 867 -3.17 -30.79 -26.33
C ILE A 867 -3.67 -32.23 -26.37
N GLU A 868 -4.12 -32.74 -25.23
CA GLU A 868 -4.81 -34.02 -25.09
C GLU A 868 -6.24 -33.75 -24.60
N GLY A 869 -7.25 -34.40 -25.19
CA GLY A 869 -8.67 -34.11 -24.91
C GLY A 869 -9.29 -33.11 -25.88
N ASP A 870 -10.29 -32.34 -25.44
CA ASP A 870 -11.02 -31.37 -26.25
C ASP A 870 -10.28 -30.03 -26.38
N GLY A 871 -9.49 -29.87 -27.45
CA GLY A 871 -8.77 -28.63 -27.73
C GLY A 871 -9.64 -27.40 -27.97
N HIS A 872 -10.94 -27.56 -28.26
CA HIS A 872 -11.84 -26.41 -28.39
C HIS A 872 -12.01 -25.66 -27.07
N LYS A 873 -11.91 -26.35 -25.93
CA LYS A 873 -12.00 -25.72 -24.60
C LYS A 873 -10.89 -24.70 -24.33
N LEU A 874 -9.68 -24.93 -24.85
CA LEU A 874 -8.61 -23.93 -24.73
C LEU A 874 -8.92 -22.68 -25.55
N ALA A 875 -9.41 -22.85 -26.79
CA ALA A 875 -9.79 -21.73 -27.63
C ALA A 875 -10.99 -20.95 -27.06
N GLU A 876 -11.98 -21.67 -26.52
CA GLU A 876 -13.12 -21.11 -25.80
C GLU A 876 -12.65 -20.26 -24.61
N LEU A 877 -11.79 -20.80 -23.73
CA LEU A 877 -11.23 -20.04 -22.61
C LEU A 877 -10.50 -18.77 -23.06
N MET A 878 -9.71 -18.85 -24.13
CA MET A 878 -9.01 -17.68 -24.68
C MET A 878 -9.97 -16.64 -25.26
N GLY A 879 -11.08 -17.06 -25.86
CA GLY A 879 -12.13 -16.19 -26.37
C GLY A 879 -12.89 -15.43 -25.27
N LEU A 880 -12.84 -15.91 -24.03
CA LEU A 880 -13.44 -15.25 -22.86
C LEU A 880 -12.54 -14.18 -22.23
N MET A 881 -11.33 -13.96 -22.75
CA MET A 881 -10.37 -13.01 -22.17
C MET A 881 -10.55 -11.60 -22.77
N THR A 882 -10.65 -10.60 -21.90
CA THR A 882 -10.69 -9.18 -22.28
C THR A 882 -9.28 -8.64 -22.53
N THR A 883 -9.17 -7.68 -23.44
CA THR A 883 -7.99 -6.82 -23.59
C THR A 883 -8.36 -5.43 -23.10
N PHE A 884 -7.61 -4.92 -22.12
CA PHE A 884 -7.87 -3.60 -21.55
C PHE A 884 -7.24 -2.48 -22.40
N ASP A 885 -8.01 -1.44 -22.69
CA ASP A 885 -7.50 -0.24 -23.36
C ASP A 885 -6.69 0.63 -22.38
N PRO A 886 -5.39 0.91 -22.65
CA PRO A 886 -4.58 1.78 -21.81
C PRO A 886 -4.93 3.28 -21.94
N SER A 887 -5.92 3.67 -22.76
CA SER A 887 -6.25 5.06 -23.09
C SER A 887 -7.57 5.54 -22.46
N PHE A 888 -8.09 4.85 -21.45
CA PHE A 888 -9.39 5.20 -20.85
C PHE A 888 -9.45 6.63 -20.27
N ASN A 889 -10.66 7.23 -20.29
CA ASN A 889 -10.92 8.57 -19.78
C ASN A 889 -10.77 8.65 -18.25
N ILE A 890 -10.23 9.77 -17.75
CA ILE A 890 -10.12 10.06 -16.30
C ILE A 890 -10.96 11.29 -15.92
N VAL A 891 -10.76 12.42 -16.61
CA VAL A 891 -11.45 13.70 -16.33
C VAL A 891 -12.78 13.88 -17.08
N MET A 892 -13.25 12.80 -17.72
CA MET A 892 -14.51 12.73 -18.46
C MET A 892 -15.12 11.33 -18.26
N PRO A 893 -16.43 11.13 -18.50
CA PRO A 893 -17.06 9.81 -18.48
C PRO A 893 -16.33 8.81 -19.40
N LEU A 894 -16.40 7.52 -19.06
CA LEU A 894 -15.85 6.46 -19.93
C LEU A 894 -16.51 6.51 -21.31
N ALA A 895 -15.72 6.28 -22.36
CA ALA A 895 -16.27 6.12 -23.70
C ALA A 895 -17.18 4.88 -23.70
N LYS A 896 -18.41 5.02 -24.19
CA LYS A 896 -19.32 3.88 -24.39
C LYS A 896 -18.81 3.11 -25.61
N HIS A 897 -18.35 1.88 -25.39
CA HIS A 897 -17.89 0.95 -26.43
C HIS A 897 -19.01 0.06 -26.94
#